data_AF-A0A930UX45-F1
#
_entry.id   AF-A0A930UX45-F1
#
_cell.length_a   1.000
_cell.length_b   1.000
_cell.length_c   1.000
_cell.angle_alpha   90.00
_cell.angle_beta   90.00
_cell.angle_gamma   90.00
#
_symmetry.space_group_name_H-M   'P 1'
#
loop_
_entity.id
_entity.type
_entity.pdbx_description
1 polymer ?
#
loop_
_entity_poly.entity_id
_entity_poly.type
_entity_poly.pdbx_seq_one_letter_code
_entity_poly.pdbx_strand_id
1 'polypeptide(L)'
;MRNPEQFDAFYADTRRRMLLGAYALTGDLRAAKAAVRDAYAIAWHHWPKVDRSGEADAWEAWLRPVAWQHAHRRHTARLWHRERSITDEQRATLDALGKLGYLHRRVLLLAHLAVVSLPDMAREVGQTTPETERLLQSATTEFSLHRQIPSTATPQALRDLATVTDAEAWPRVTRVRRAGDARRRTHTAVGVVAAVAVTVTAGVVLTDPSGAQPRLDRVGESVAGVAPLAERGEGDDGDDLPVLTDDALLDVSIAREVFAGPAWKVAETHTNAEGDGRALPCQASRFPDPQADNALVRELHSAAQGKTGPRTVLTMVERSRSDAGARRGFEAASSWYSDCAQERTQLLSVWRLSGAGDEGLQFALRDSTGPGHLLVADVVRTGRYLAVTVSRRAGSSPLAPAGHAELAAASATALCALPGAGACGSQKPRLRRTDPPPAGARPALLRDSDLPPVGSLKKPWVGSDPSRAQATNPAATQCDRTSFRGAVDGAAIKAARTRTFLIPGAKLPVEFGLAESTGQLPAKAAAGFVDRIRSRMGNCADRELGADVTSLLDEGRGDAEVSAWRVATEVSEKRTVDYFMAVGRYGDTVFQVGFIPAPGATMTPADFGAVARRALARARSAAVAEQAAQKSAGQGASDGTDNQRG
;
A
#
# COMPACT_ATOMS: atom_id res chain seq x y z
N MET A 1 27.95 13.25 8.64
CA MET A 1 27.70 11.81 8.39
C MET A 1 29.00 11.11 8.79
N ARG A 2 28.95 10.05 9.61
CA ARG A 2 30.17 9.33 10.01
C ARG A 2 30.72 8.57 8.79
N ASN A 3 32.03 8.65 8.56
CA ASN A 3 32.83 7.90 7.58
C ASN A 3 32.42 7.98 6.10
N PRO A 4 32.45 9.18 5.46
CA PRO A 4 32.25 9.32 4.01
C PRO A 4 33.28 8.54 3.18
N GLU A 5 34.49 8.34 3.70
CA GLU A 5 35.58 7.64 3.03
C GLU A 5 35.31 6.14 2.88
N GLN A 6 34.65 5.51 3.87
CA GLN A 6 34.25 4.09 3.81
C GLN A 6 33.20 3.88 2.72
N PHE A 7 32.21 4.75 2.62
CA PHE A 7 31.25 4.73 1.51
C PHE A 7 31.94 4.94 0.15
N ASP A 8 32.90 5.88 0.10
CA ASP A 8 33.61 6.19 -1.14
C ASP A 8 34.46 4.99 -1.62
N ALA A 9 35.15 4.31 -0.70
CA ALA A 9 35.86 3.07 -0.96
C ALA A 9 34.90 1.95 -1.38
N PHE A 10 33.81 1.75 -0.64
CA PHE A 10 32.76 0.76 -0.96
C PHE A 10 32.19 0.97 -2.36
N TYR A 11 31.76 2.20 -2.70
CA TYR A 11 31.26 2.53 -4.04
C TYR A 11 32.33 2.32 -5.12
N ALA A 12 33.58 2.69 -4.83
CA ALA A 12 34.66 2.54 -5.78
C ALA A 12 34.93 1.08 -6.15
N ASP A 13 34.89 0.21 -5.15
CA ASP A 13 35.17 -1.20 -5.26
C ASP A 13 33.98 -1.96 -5.90
N THR A 14 32.76 -1.70 -5.45
CA THR A 14 31.60 -2.58 -5.70
C THR A 14 30.77 -2.24 -6.95
N ARG A 15 30.84 -1.01 -7.46
CA ARG A 15 29.93 -0.52 -8.51
C ARG A 15 29.93 -1.36 -9.80
N ARG A 16 31.09 -1.89 -10.19
CA ARG A 16 31.24 -2.67 -11.43
C ARG A 16 30.59 -4.04 -11.29
N ARG A 17 30.88 -4.78 -10.21
CA ARG A 17 30.25 -6.08 -9.94
C ARG A 17 28.75 -5.95 -9.72
N MET A 18 28.29 -4.88 -9.07
CA MET A 18 26.86 -4.62 -8.89
C MET A 18 26.15 -4.37 -10.22
N LEU A 19 26.80 -3.68 -11.15
CA LEU A 19 26.30 -3.49 -12.52
C LEU A 19 26.29 -4.78 -13.32
N LEU A 20 27.36 -5.57 -13.26
CA LEU A 20 27.42 -6.87 -13.92
C LEU A 20 26.24 -7.76 -13.49
N GLY A 21 26.00 -7.88 -12.18
CA GLY A 21 24.86 -8.66 -11.67
C GLY A 21 23.51 -8.11 -12.14
N ALA A 22 23.30 -6.79 -12.07
CA ALA A 22 22.04 -6.17 -12.52
C ALA A 22 21.84 -6.26 -14.04
N TYR A 23 22.91 -6.18 -14.82
CA TYR A 23 22.90 -6.33 -16.27
C TYR A 23 22.60 -7.77 -16.67
N ALA A 24 23.30 -8.76 -16.11
CA ALA A 24 23.02 -10.17 -16.35
C ALA A 24 21.59 -10.56 -15.95
N LEU A 25 21.03 -9.93 -14.91
CA LEU A 25 19.65 -10.16 -14.49
C LEU A 25 18.62 -9.66 -15.52
N THR A 26 18.91 -8.57 -16.22
CA THR A 26 17.90 -7.83 -17.00
C THR A 26 18.14 -7.78 -18.51
N GLY A 27 19.38 -7.93 -18.96
CA GLY A 27 19.81 -7.70 -20.33
C GLY A 27 19.72 -6.22 -20.77
N ASP A 28 19.47 -5.29 -19.85
CA ASP A 28 19.28 -3.86 -20.15
C ASP A 28 20.33 -3.04 -19.39
N LEU A 29 21.43 -2.70 -20.07
CA LEU A 29 22.57 -2.00 -19.46
C LEU A 29 22.17 -0.63 -18.91
N ARG A 30 21.30 0.09 -19.62
CA ARG A 30 20.83 1.42 -19.23
C ARG A 30 19.99 1.34 -17.96
N ALA A 31 19.04 0.39 -17.90
CA ALA A 31 18.22 0.19 -16.71
C ALA A 31 19.06 -0.29 -15.53
N ALA A 32 19.99 -1.22 -15.75
CA ALA A 32 20.91 -1.73 -14.75
C ALA A 32 21.79 -0.60 -14.16
N LYS A 33 22.42 0.23 -15.00
CA LYS A 33 23.24 1.36 -14.56
C LYS A 33 22.44 2.38 -13.75
N ALA A 34 21.24 2.73 -14.22
CA ALA A 34 20.36 3.66 -13.50
C ALA A 34 19.95 3.09 -12.13
N ALA A 35 19.60 1.80 -12.08
CA ALA A 35 19.21 1.13 -10.85
C ALA A 35 20.35 1.04 -9.83
N VAL A 36 21.56 0.69 -10.26
CA VAL A 36 22.75 0.60 -9.40
C VAL A 36 23.09 1.98 -8.82
N ARG A 37 23.11 3.03 -9.66
CA ARG A 37 23.33 4.41 -9.20
C ARG A 37 22.29 4.84 -8.16
N ASP A 38 21.02 4.54 -8.42
CA ASP A 38 19.94 4.87 -7.51
C ASP A 38 20.07 4.09 -6.19
N ALA A 39 20.47 2.82 -6.24
CA ALA A 39 20.71 1.99 -5.06
C ALA A 39 21.83 2.56 -4.18
N TYR A 40 22.95 3.02 -4.76
CA TYR A 40 24.00 3.70 -3.96
C TYR A 40 23.54 5.05 -3.39
N ALA A 41 22.71 5.80 -4.12
CA ALA A 41 22.14 7.04 -3.57
C ALA A 41 21.21 6.74 -2.37
N ILE A 42 20.46 5.63 -2.42
CA ILE A 42 19.62 5.14 -1.32
C ILE A 42 20.48 4.61 -0.16
N ALA A 43 21.57 3.90 -0.45
CA ALA A 43 22.52 3.43 0.54
C ALA A 43 23.19 4.60 1.27
N TRP A 44 23.61 5.63 0.55
CA TRP A 44 24.14 6.86 1.16
C TRP A 44 23.11 7.54 2.06
N HIS A 45 21.85 7.63 1.61
CA HIS A 45 20.77 8.20 2.43
C HIS A 45 20.58 7.45 3.76
N HIS A 46 20.79 6.14 3.76
CA HIS A 46 20.66 5.27 4.93
C HIS A 46 22.00 4.78 5.48
N TRP A 47 23.11 5.46 5.19
CA TRP A 47 24.46 4.95 5.48
C TRP A 47 24.66 4.53 6.95
N PRO A 48 24.17 5.28 7.96
CA PRO A 48 24.28 4.83 9.36
C PRO A 48 23.58 3.49 9.66
N LYS A 49 22.56 3.12 8.87
CA LYS A 49 21.85 1.84 9.00
C LYS A 49 22.57 0.72 8.24
N VAL A 50 23.20 1.04 7.12
CA VAL A 50 23.98 0.10 6.30
C VAL A 50 25.30 -0.24 7.00
N ASP A 51 25.96 0.76 7.58
CA ASP A 51 27.25 0.67 8.28
C ASP A 51 27.16 0.10 9.71
N ARG A 52 26.11 -0.67 10.05
CA ARG A 52 25.96 -1.20 11.42
C ARG A 52 27.01 -2.26 11.77
N SER A 53 27.40 -3.09 10.81
CA SER A 53 28.39 -4.15 11.01
C SER A 53 29.82 -3.69 10.73
N GLY A 54 30.01 -2.59 9.98
CA GLY A 54 31.34 -2.18 9.49
C GLY A 54 31.95 -3.13 8.44
N GLU A 55 31.19 -4.13 7.96
CA GLU A 55 31.67 -5.18 7.07
C GLU A 55 31.21 -4.96 5.61
N ALA A 56 32.16 -5.05 4.68
CA ALA A 56 31.90 -4.84 3.25
C ALA A 56 30.85 -5.82 2.67
N ASP A 57 30.91 -7.09 3.08
CA ASP A 57 29.99 -8.13 2.60
C ASP A 57 28.54 -7.86 3.03
N ALA A 58 28.35 -7.35 4.24
CA ALA A 58 27.03 -6.95 4.74
C ALA A 58 26.47 -5.74 3.96
N TRP A 59 27.33 -4.79 3.59
CA TRP A 59 26.94 -3.64 2.77
C TRP A 59 26.48 -4.08 1.38
N GLU A 60 27.18 -5.03 0.77
CA GLU A 60 26.79 -5.61 -0.52
C GLU A 60 25.50 -6.42 -0.44
N ALA A 61 25.35 -7.27 0.58
CA ALA A 61 24.15 -8.05 0.81
C ALA A 61 22.92 -7.17 1.01
N TRP A 62 23.09 -5.98 1.60
CA TRP A 62 22.03 -4.98 1.71
C TRP A 62 21.73 -4.28 0.38
N LEU A 63 22.78 -3.89 -0.37
CA LEU A 63 22.66 -3.11 -1.60
C LEU A 63 22.11 -3.93 -2.77
N ARG A 64 22.51 -5.20 -2.89
CA ARG A 64 22.23 -6.06 -4.04
C ARG A 64 20.74 -6.28 -4.29
N PRO A 65 19.91 -6.64 -3.30
CA PRO A 65 18.47 -6.78 -3.52
C PRO A 65 17.82 -5.48 -4.00
N VAL A 66 18.25 -4.34 -3.45
CA VAL A 66 17.74 -3.00 -3.85
C VAL A 66 18.08 -2.72 -5.31
N ALA A 67 19.35 -2.91 -5.71
CA ALA A 67 19.81 -2.70 -7.07
C ALA A 67 19.10 -3.62 -8.07
N TRP A 68 18.98 -4.92 -7.75
CA TRP A 68 18.36 -5.92 -8.62
C TRP A 68 16.86 -5.73 -8.75
N GLN A 69 16.16 -5.41 -7.67
CA GLN A 69 14.73 -5.08 -7.70
C GLN A 69 14.49 -3.79 -8.51
N HIS A 70 15.33 -2.78 -8.35
CA HIS A 70 15.24 -1.54 -9.11
C HIS A 70 15.51 -1.75 -10.61
N ALA A 71 16.48 -2.59 -10.95
CA ALA A 71 16.80 -2.95 -12.34
C ALA A 71 15.65 -3.73 -12.96
N HIS A 72 15.13 -4.74 -12.25
CA HIS A 72 13.98 -5.52 -12.71
C HIS A 72 12.70 -4.70 -12.86
N ARG A 73 12.45 -3.69 -12.02
CA ARG A 73 11.28 -2.82 -12.21
C ARG A 73 11.43 -1.85 -13.39
N ARG A 74 12.67 -1.49 -13.74
CA ARG A 74 12.97 -0.50 -14.80
C ARG A 74 13.29 -1.12 -16.15
N HIS A 75 13.65 -2.39 -16.21
CA HIS A 75 13.96 -3.03 -17.48
C HIS A 75 12.70 -3.05 -18.37
N THR A 76 12.86 -2.60 -19.61
CA THR A 76 11.76 -2.51 -20.59
C THR A 76 11.97 -3.47 -21.75
N ALA A 77 12.71 -4.56 -21.55
CA ALA A 77 13.27 -5.35 -22.64
C ALA A 77 12.23 -6.21 -23.40
N ARG A 78 11.59 -5.57 -24.40
CA ARG A 78 11.54 -6.06 -25.79
C ARG A 78 12.27 -5.06 -26.67
N LEU A 79 13.60 -5.13 -26.72
CA LEU A 79 14.45 -4.33 -27.61
C LEU A 79 15.73 -5.14 -27.86
N TRP A 80 15.63 -6.18 -28.68
CA TRP A 80 16.73 -7.09 -29.03
C TRP A 80 17.86 -6.44 -29.87
N HIS A 81 17.97 -5.11 -29.90
CA HIS A 81 18.94 -4.37 -30.70
C HIS A 81 19.26 -2.97 -30.14
N ARG A 82 19.87 -2.86 -28.96
CA ARG A 82 20.42 -1.55 -28.53
C ARG A 82 21.87 -1.54 -28.07
N GLU A 83 22.43 -2.66 -27.60
CA GLU A 83 23.89 -2.77 -27.42
C GLU A 83 24.52 -3.22 -28.75
N ARG A 84 24.99 -2.25 -29.56
CA ARG A 84 25.68 -2.54 -30.83
C ARG A 84 27.08 -3.15 -30.64
N SER A 85 27.58 -3.20 -29.40
CA SER A 85 28.97 -3.52 -29.05
C SER A 85 29.13 -4.85 -28.29
N ILE A 86 28.17 -5.78 -28.36
CA ILE A 86 28.28 -7.10 -27.73
C ILE A 86 28.63 -8.19 -28.76
N THR A 87 29.49 -9.12 -28.37
CA THR A 87 29.85 -10.28 -29.20
C THR A 87 28.68 -11.26 -29.32
N ASP A 88 28.74 -12.18 -30.28
CA ASP A 88 27.71 -13.19 -30.46
C ASP A 88 27.63 -14.14 -29.25
N GLU A 89 28.77 -14.44 -28.61
CA GLU A 89 28.83 -15.26 -27.38
C GLU A 89 28.17 -14.57 -26.18
N GLN A 90 28.29 -13.25 -26.08
CA GLN A 90 27.65 -12.45 -25.03
C GLN A 90 26.15 -12.37 -25.26
N ARG A 91 25.73 -12.16 -26.52
CA ARG A 91 24.32 -12.19 -26.90
C ARG A 91 23.69 -13.55 -26.60
N ALA A 92 24.33 -14.64 -26.99
CA ALA A 92 23.88 -15.99 -26.69
C ALA A 92 23.75 -16.24 -25.17
N THR A 93 24.65 -15.66 -24.36
CA THR A 93 24.58 -15.74 -22.90
C THR A 93 23.39 -14.99 -22.33
N LEU A 94 23.13 -13.76 -22.79
CA LEU A 94 21.97 -12.97 -22.37
C LEU A 94 20.65 -13.60 -22.84
N ASP A 95 20.62 -14.18 -24.03
CA ASP A 95 19.45 -14.89 -24.56
C ASP A 95 19.15 -16.14 -23.75
N ALA A 96 20.18 -16.90 -23.36
CA ALA A 96 20.03 -18.05 -22.50
C ALA A 96 19.51 -17.65 -21.11
N LEU A 97 20.10 -16.63 -20.48
CA LEU A 97 19.57 -16.04 -19.23
C LEU A 97 18.13 -15.57 -19.40
N GLY A 98 17.81 -14.95 -20.53
CA GLY A 98 16.48 -14.47 -20.91
C GLY A 98 15.39 -15.54 -20.90
N LYS A 99 15.75 -16.79 -21.21
CA LYS A 99 14.85 -17.95 -21.22
C LYS A 99 14.58 -18.53 -19.84
N LEU A 100 15.47 -18.29 -18.86
CA LEU A 100 15.25 -18.71 -17.47
C LEU A 100 14.15 -17.86 -16.81
N GLY A 101 13.36 -18.51 -15.95
CA GLY A 101 12.47 -17.82 -15.03
C GLY A 101 13.24 -16.89 -14.07
N TYR A 102 12.60 -15.83 -13.58
CA TYR A 102 13.25 -14.80 -12.75
C TYR A 102 13.97 -15.36 -11.52
N LEU A 103 13.37 -16.34 -10.84
CA LEU A 103 13.95 -16.96 -9.66
C LEU A 103 15.18 -17.82 -10.00
N HIS A 104 15.10 -18.67 -11.04
CA HIS A 104 16.25 -19.44 -11.55
C HIS A 104 17.41 -18.52 -11.96
N ARG A 105 17.09 -17.43 -12.68
CA ARG A 105 18.09 -16.43 -13.07
C ARG A 105 18.75 -15.79 -11.84
N ARG A 106 17.99 -15.36 -10.82
CA ARG A 106 18.56 -14.78 -9.59
C ARG A 106 19.50 -15.75 -8.88
N VAL A 107 19.06 -16.98 -8.64
CA VAL A 107 19.84 -18.00 -7.92
C VAL A 107 21.15 -18.31 -8.66
N LEU A 108 21.10 -18.46 -9.98
CA LEU A 108 22.28 -18.69 -10.81
C LEU A 108 23.29 -17.53 -10.73
N LEU A 109 22.80 -16.28 -10.81
CA LEU A 109 23.66 -15.10 -10.73
C LEU A 109 24.23 -14.88 -9.32
N LEU A 110 23.48 -15.21 -8.27
CA LEU A 110 23.97 -15.15 -6.89
C LEU A 110 25.11 -16.16 -6.67
N ALA A 111 24.96 -17.37 -7.19
CA ALA A 111 25.97 -18.42 -7.07
C ALA A 111 27.27 -18.06 -7.81
N HIS A 112 27.18 -17.45 -9.00
CA HIS A 112 28.35 -17.29 -9.87
C HIS A 112 28.95 -15.89 -9.93
N LEU A 113 28.16 -14.83 -9.68
CA LEU A 113 28.63 -13.44 -9.78
C LEU A 113 28.68 -12.72 -8.44
N ALA A 114 27.87 -13.12 -7.46
CA ALA A 114 27.85 -12.51 -6.13
C ALA A 114 28.63 -13.32 -5.09
N VAL A 115 28.94 -14.59 -5.37
CA VAL A 115 29.74 -15.50 -4.53
C VAL A 115 29.28 -15.51 -3.07
N VAL A 116 27.97 -15.67 -2.86
CA VAL A 116 27.39 -15.82 -1.52
C VAL A 116 27.27 -17.27 -1.10
N SER A 117 27.30 -17.52 0.21
CA SER A 117 27.02 -18.85 0.74
C SER A 117 25.59 -19.28 0.42
N LEU A 118 25.36 -20.60 0.32
CA LEU A 118 24.03 -21.14 0.02
C LEU A 118 22.96 -20.72 1.06
N PRO A 119 23.23 -20.67 2.38
CA PRO A 119 22.30 -20.10 3.36
C PRO A 119 21.96 -18.63 3.13
N ASP A 120 22.93 -17.81 2.75
CA ASP A 120 22.70 -16.38 2.50
C ASP A 120 21.87 -16.16 1.24
N MET A 121 22.15 -16.96 0.22
CA MET A 121 21.37 -17.01 -1.00
C MET A 121 19.91 -17.37 -0.71
N ALA A 122 19.68 -18.39 0.10
CA ALA A 122 18.35 -18.85 0.51
C ALA A 122 17.55 -17.74 1.23
N ARG A 123 18.21 -17.03 2.15
CA ARG A 123 17.65 -15.85 2.83
C ARG A 123 17.32 -14.72 1.85
N GLU A 124 18.19 -14.46 0.87
CA GLU A 124 18.00 -13.39 -0.10
C GLU A 124 16.85 -13.66 -1.09
N VAL A 125 16.59 -14.93 -1.41
CA VAL A 125 15.50 -15.33 -2.32
C VAL A 125 14.22 -15.78 -1.61
N GLY A 126 14.22 -15.83 -0.27
CA GLY A 126 13.06 -16.22 0.54
C GLY A 126 12.69 -17.70 0.40
N GLN A 127 13.69 -18.58 0.28
CA GLN A 127 13.51 -20.03 0.17
C GLN A 127 14.29 -20.76 1.27
N THR A 128 14.02 -22.05 1.46
CA THR A 128 14.84 -22.89 2.35
C THR A 128 16.17 -23.24 1.68
N THR A 129 17.20 -23.58 2.46
CA THR A 129 18.51 -24.00 1.91
C THR A 129 18.39 -25.20 0.95
N PRO A 130 17.66 -26.29 1.27
CA PRO A 130 17.51 -27.41 0.34
C PRO A 130 16.78 -27.03 -0.93
N GLU A 131 15.77 -26.15 -0.85
CA GLU A 131 15.04 -25.71 -2.04
C GLU A 131 15.90 -24.80 -2.92
N THR A 132 16.71 -23.93 -2.31
CA THR A 132 17.67 -23.08 -3.03
C THR A 132 18.73 -23.91 -3.75
N GLU A 133 19.19 -25.01 -3.16
CA GLU A 133 20.11 -25.95 -3.79
C GLU A 133 19.51 -26.59 -5.04
N ARG A 134 18.26 -27.08 -4.95
CA ARG A 134 17.53 -27.64 -6.10
C ARG A 134 17.32 -26.60 -7.19
N LEU A 135 16.91 -25.38 -6.82
CA LEU A 135 16.75 -24.26 -7.75
C LEU A 135 18.07 -23.94 -8.47
N LEU A 136 19.21 -23.98 -7.78
CA LEU A 136 20.51 -23.74 -8.37
C LEU A 136 20.90 -24.84 -9.35
N GLN A 137 20.68 -26.11 -9.00
CA GLN A 137 20.93 -27.25 -9.89
C GLN A 137 20.07 -27.17 -11.16
N SER A 138 18.77 -26.89 -11.01
CA SER A 138 17.84 -26.69 -12.12
C SER A 138 18.22 -25.51 -13.00
N ALA A 139 18.52 -24.35 -12.40
CA ALA A 139 18.93 -23.15 -13.13
C ALA A 139 20.23 -23.36 -13.92
N THR A 140 21.20 -24.06 -13.33
CA THR A 140 22.47 -24.40 -13.99
C THR A 140 22.23 -25.31 -15.19
N THR A 141 21.36 -26.31 -15.04
CA THR A 141 20.99 -27.25 -16.11
C THR A 141 20.26 -26.53 -17.24
N GLU A 142 19.22 -25.75 -16.92
CA GLU A 142 18.45 -24.96 -17.89
C GLU A 142 19.34 -23.98 -18.66
N PHE A 143 20.22 -23.25 -17.95
CA PHE A 143 21.14 -22.31 -18.59
C PHE A 143 22.11 -23.03 -19.53
N SER A 144 22.70 -24.14 -19.09
CA SER A 144 23.62 -24.94 -19.90
C SER A 144 22.96 -25.43 -21.19
N LEU A 145 21.71 -25.92 -21.10
CA LEU A 145 20.91 -26.35 -22.26
C LEU A 145 20.58 -25.20 -23.20
N HIS A 146 20.13 -24.06 -22.66
CA HIS A 146 19.78 -22.89 -23.47
C HIS A 146 20.99 -22.22 -24.12
N ARG A 147 22.15 -22.25 -23.44
CA ARG A 147 23.41 -21.66 -23.91
C ARG A 147 24.24 -22.61 -24.77
N GLN A 148 23.90 -23.90 -24.75
CA GLN A 148 24.62 -25.00 -25.42
C GLN A 148 26.09 -25.07 -25.01
N ILE A 149 26.36 -24.97 -23.71
CA ILE A 149 27.70 -25.12 -23.12
C ILE A 149 27.66 -26.13 -21.97
N PRO A 150 28.79 -26.77 -21.62
CA PRO A 150 28.89 -27.57 -20.40
C PRO A 150 28.60 -26.72 -19.16
N SER A 151 28.00 -27.31 -18.12
CA SER A 151 27.70 -26.60 -16.86
C SER A 151 28.95 -26.01 -16.20
N THR A 152 30.11 -26.64 -16.40
CA THR A 152 31.43 -26.16 -15.94
C THR A 152 31.87 -24.85 -16.59
N ALA A 153 31.35 -24.51 -17.77
CA ALA A 153 31.64 -23.25 -18.46
C ALA A 153 30.72 -22.09 -18.04
N THR A 154 29.68 -22.36 -17.24
CA THR A 154 28.69 -21.36 -16.79
C THR A 154 29.32 -20.16 -16.08
N PRO A 155 30.23 -20.32 -15.10
CA PRO A 155 30.80 -19.16 -14.41
C PRO A 155 31.58 -18.25 -15.36
N GLN A 156 32.29 -18.84 -16.34
CA GLN A 156 33.05 -18.06 -17.30
C GLN A 156 32.14 -17.29 -18.25
N ALA A 157 31.13 -17.94 -18.82
CA ALA A 157 30.17 -17.28 -19.71
C ALA A 157 29.48 -16.08 -19.05
N LEU A 158 29.14 -16.18 -17.75
CA LEU A 158 28.56 -15.08 -16.99
C LEU A 158 29.57 -13.95 -16.72
N ARG A 159 30.83 -14.28 -16.43
CA ARG A 159 31.90 -13.29 -16.22
C ARG A 159 32.30 -12.56 -17.50
N ASP A 160 32.19 -13.21 -18.67
CA ASP A 160 32.51 -12.58 -19.95
C ASP A 160 31.60 -11.38 -20.28
N LEU A 161 30.40 -11.31 -19.67
CA LEU A 161 29.53 -10.13 -19.73
C LEU A 161 30.13 -8.88 -19.05
N ALA A 162 31.14 -9.04 -18.18
CA ALA A 162 31.82 -7.93 -17.51
C ALA A 162 32.41 -6.94 -18.51
N THR A 163 32.95 -7.43 -19.62
CA THR A 163 33.55 -6.62 -20.69
C THR A 163 32.57 -5.59 -21.28
N VAL A 164 31.27 -5.90 -21.28
CA VAL A 164 30.20 -4.98 -21.70
C VAL A 164 30.01 -3.87 -20.67
N THR A 165 30.12 -4.21 -19.39
CA THR A 165 29.88 -3.28 -18.28
C THR A 165 31.13 -2.48 -17.88
N ASP A 166 32.33 -2.93 -18.22
CA ASP A 166 33.61 -2.32 -17.83
C ASP A 166 33.85 -0.98 -18.54
N ALA A 167 33.31 -0.83 -19.76
CA ALA A 167 33.35 0.40 -20.53
C ALA A 167 32.46 1.51 -19.95
N GLU A 168 31.60 1.20 -18.98
CA GLU A 168 30.64 2.16 -18.46
C GLU A 168 31.27 3.21 -17.54
N ALA A 169 31.13 4.47 -17.97
CA ALA A 169 31.54 5.62 -17.15
C ALA A 169 30.63 5.77 -15.92
N TRP A 170 31.23 5.78 -14.73
CA TRP A 170 30.53 5.95 -13.47
C TRP A 170 30.51 7.41 -13.01
N PRO A 171 29.40 7.90 -12.44
CA PRO A 171 29.40 9.19 -11.78
C PRO A 171 30.41 9.19 -10.64
N ARG A 172 31.08 10.34 -10.45
CA ARG A 172 31.92 10.57 -9.26
C ARG A 172 31.08 10.34 -8.01
N VAL A 173 31.68 9.72 -6.99
CA VAL A 173 30.97 9.38 -5.76
C VAL A 173 30.34 10.59 -5.08
N THR A 174 30.96 11.78 -5.21
CA THR A 174 30.38 13.05 -4.75
C THR A 174 29.02 13.37 -5.38
N ARG A 175 28.76 12.99 -6.64
CA ARG A 175 27.43 13.14 -7.26
C ARG A 175 26.42 12.15 -6.69
N VAL A 176 26.85 10.92 -6.39
CA VAL A 176 26.01 9.89 -5.75
C VAL A 176 25.63 10.33 -4.34
N ARG A 177 26.61 10.81 -3.57
CA ARG A 177 26.40 11.39 -2.24
C ARG A 177 25.48 12.60 -2.30
N ARG A 178 25.70 13.57 -3.20
CA ARG A 178 24.79 14.70 -3.40
C ARG A 178 23.37 14.26 -3.77
N ALA A 179 23.20 13.20 -4.57
CA ALA A 179 21.87 12.68 -4.89
C ALA A 179 21.19 12.05 -3.66
N GLY A 180 21.93 11.31 -2.83
CA GLY A 180 21.42 10.77 -1.57
C GLY A 180 21.20 11.85 -0.50
N ASP A 181 22.04 12.89 -0.44
CA ASP A 181 21.89 14.06 0.43
C ASP A 181 20.73 14.94 -0.03
N ALA A 182 20.51 15.11 -1.33
CA ALA A 182 19.34 15.80 -1.86
C ALA A 182 18.07 15.05 -1.48
N ARG A 183 18.05 13.72 -1.56
CA ARG A 183 16.94 12.89 -1.03
C ARG A 183 16.77 13.08 0.47
N ARG A 184 17.86 13.05 1.25
CA ARG A 184 17.84 13.35 2.68
C ARG A 184 17.25 14.73 2.94
N ARG A 185 17.70 15.76 2.23
CA ARG A 185 17.27 17.17 2.32
C ARG A 185 15.87 17.40 1.79
N THR A 186 15.35 16.69 0.80
CA THR A 186 13.92 16.77 0.45
C THR A 186 13.07 16.17 1.57
N HIS A 187 13.53 15.09 2.22
CA HIS A 187 12.84 14.53 3.39
C HIS A 187 13.01 15.38 4.65
N THR A 188 14.18 16.01 4.87
CA THR A 188 14.41 16.91 6.00
C THR A 188 13.89 18.32 5.75
N ALA A 189 13.83 18.86 4.54
CA ALA A 189 13.25 20.17 4.24
C ALA A 189 11.73 20.13 4.31
N VAL A 190 11.08 19.01 3.96
CA VAL A 190 9.66 18.81 4.29
C VAL A 190 9.47 18.79 5.82
N GLY A 191 10.38 18.16 6.57
CA GLY A 191 10.34 18.16 8.04
C GLY A 191 10.74 19.49 8.71
N VAL A 192 11.66 20.25 8.13
CA VAL A 192 12.22 21.51 8.67
C VAL A 192 11.39 22.71 8.24
N VAL A 193 10.76 22.71 7.07
CA VAL A 193 9.73 23.72 6.76
C VAL A 193 8.53 23.53 7.70
N ALA A 194 8.17 22.27 8.03
CA ALA A 194 7.18 22.00 9.07
C ALA A 194 7.66 22.41 10.48
N ALA A 195 8.93 22.17 10.84
CA ALA A 195 9.46 22.52 12.16
C ALA A 195 9.77 24.01 12.33
N VAL A 196 10.27 24.71 11.31
CA VAL A 196 10.53 26.16 11.34
C VAL A 196 9.22 26.93 11.26
N ALA A 197 8.20 26.42 10.56
CA ALA A 197 6.85 26.96 10.71
C ALA A 197 6.35 26.87 12.16
N VAL A 198 6.70 25.79 12.89
CA VAL A 198 6.41 25.60 14.33
C VAL A 198 7.33 26.43 15.24
N THR A 199 8.60 26.68 14.87
CA THR A 199 9.55 27.42 15.72
C THR A 199 9.48 28.93 15.51
N VAL A 200 9.13 29.41 14.31
CA VAL A 200 8.86 30.84 14.06
C VAL A 200 7.50 31.24 14.61
N THR A 201 6.53 30.32 14.70
CA THR A 201 5.33 30.54 15.51
C THR A 201 5.63 30.49 17.01
N ALA A 202 6.54 29.63 17.49
CA ALA A 202 6.94 29.61 18.90
C ALA A 202 7.83 30.82 19.31
N GLY A 203 8.67 31.34 18.41
CA GLY A 203 9.63 32.41 18.70
C GLY A 203 9.05 33.82 18.75
N VAL A 204 7.83 34.03 18.21
CA VAL A 204 7.10 35.31 18.33
C VAL A 204 6.20 35.32 19.59
N VAL A 205 6.09 34.20 20.31
CA VAL A 205 5.20 34.03 21.48
C VAL A 205 5.93 34.20 22.83
N LEU A 206 7.22 34.51 22.85
CA LEU A 206 7.96 34.73 24.11
C LEU A 206 8.73 36.06 24.13
N THR A 207 7.98 37.15 24.08
CA THR A 207 8.36 38.38 24.78
C THR A 207 7.11 38.91 25.49
N ASP A 208 6.85 38.43 26.71
CA ASP A 208 5.87 39.04 27.61
C ASP A 208 6.56 40.21 28.34
N PRO A 209 6.09 41.46 28.18
CA PRO A 209 6.56 42.62 28.92
C PRO A 209 5.74 42.80 30.21
N SER A 210 5.61 41.78 31.04
CA SER A 210 5.07 41.92 32.41
C SER A 210 5.48 40.74 33.28
N GLY A 211 6.46 40.95 34.15
CA GLY A 211 7.14 39.89 34.88
C GLY A 211 6.39 39.27 36.05
N ALA A 212 6.68 38.00 36.29
CA ALA A 212 6.72 37.40 37.62
C ALA A 212 7.91 36.43 37.64
N GLN A 213 9.00 36.80 38.32
CA GLN A 213 10.17 35.94 38.47
C GLN A 213 9.95 34.91 39.58
N PRO A 214 10.25 33.62 39.37
CA PRO A 214 10.30 32.65 40.46
C PRO A 214 11.61 32.84 41.24
N ARG A 215 11.53 33.16 42.53
CA ARG A 215 12.69 33.14 43.45
C ARG A 215 12.78 31.77 44.13
N LEU A 216 13.95 31.16 44.03
CA LEU A 216 14.35 29.93 44.73
C LEU A 216 15.06 30.30 46.03
N ASP A 217 14.31 30.73 47.05
CA ASP A 217 14.86 31.00 48.38
C ASP A 217 13.94 30.36 49.45
N ARG A 218 14.28 29.14 49.88
CA ARG A 218 14.18 28.59 51.26
C ARG A 218 14.19 27.06 51.23
N VAL A 219 15.39 26.50 51.38
CA VAL A 219 15.60 25.19 51.96
C VAL A 219 15.74 25.37 53.47
N GLY A 220 14.99 24.58 54.23
CA GLY A 220 15.23 24.33 55.65
C GLY A 220 14.19 24.93 56.59
N GLU A 221 13.24 24.11 57.05
CA GLU A 221 13.03 23.94 58.50
C GLU A 221 12.17 22.70 58.79
N SER A 222 12.70 21.88 59.69
CA SER A 222 12.07 20.73 60.31
C SER A 222 10.98 21.16 61.29
N VAL A 223 9.84 20.47 61.31
CA VAL A 223 9.06 20.30 62.55
C VAL A 223 8.61 18.85 62.66
N ALA A 224 9.00 18.23 63.77
CA ALA A 224 8.67 16.88 64.18
C ALA A 224 7.36 16.82 64.98
N GLY A 225 6.66 15.69 64.87
CA GLY A 225 5.83 15.09 65.93
C GLY A 225 4.33 15.39 65.90
N VAL A 226 3.49 14.41 65.55
CA VAL A 226 2.76 13.49 66.47
C VAL A 226 2.22 12.30 65.64
N ALA A 227 2.31 11.08 66.18
CA ALA A 227 1.84 9.79 65.62
C ALA A 227 0.69 9.21 66.49
N PRO A 228 0.12 8.01 66.24
CA PRO A 228 -0.29 7.31 65.00
C PRO A 228 -1.74 6.74 65.09
N LEU A 229 -2.23 6.09 64.00
CA LEU A 229 -3.18 4.94 63.90
C LEU A 229 -3.77 4.98 62.46
N ALA A 230 -3.76 3.98 61.57
CA ALA A 230 -3.31 2.60 61.55
C ALA A 230 -3.08 2.18 60.08
N GLU A 231 -2.35 1.09 59.89
CA GLU A 231 -1.66 0.64 58.67
C GLU A 231 -2.55 0.35 57.44
N ARG A 232 -2.16 0.94 56.29
CA ARG A 232 -2.13 0.26 54.99
C ARG A 232 -0.79 0.59 54.35
N GLY A 233 -0.02 -0.44 54.04
CA GLY A 233 1.30 -0.29 53.44
C GLY A 233 1.22 0.46 52.10
N GLU A 234 1.88 1.61 52.06
CA GLU A 234 2.36 2.23 50.84
C GLU A 234 3.63 1.48 50.41
N GLY A 235 3.49 0.69 49.36
CA GLY A 235 4.61 0.34 48.50
C GLY A 235 4.90 1.52 47.57
N ASP A 236 6.13 1.98 47.63
CA ASP A 236 6.82 2.70 46.57
C ASP A 236 6.69 1.90 45.26
N ASP A 237 6.04 2.45 44.24
CA ASP A 237 6.20 2.04 42.84
C ASP A 237 5.98 3.27 41.94
N GLY A 238 7.08 3.74 41.35
CA GLY A 238 7.02 4.69 40.26
C GLY A 238 6.40 4.06 39.01
N ASP A 239 5.55 4.82 38.31
CA ASP A 239 5.34 4.71 36.87
C ASP A 239 4.94 3.33 36.28
N ASP A 240 4.10 2.55 36.97
CA ASP A 240 3.52 1.32 36.38
C ASP A 240 2.25 1.63 35.57
N LEU A 241 2.41 1.87 34.26
CA LEU A 241 1.30 1.91 33.32
C LEU A 241 0.68 0.50 33.20
N PRO A 242 -0.66 0.34 33.24
CA PRO A 242 -1.27 -0.99 33.14
C PRO A 242 -0.91 -1.67 31.82
N VAL A 243 -0.20 -2.79 31.93
CA VAL A 243 0.16 -3.68 30.82
C VAL A 243 -1.10 -4.39 30.33
N LEU A 244 -1.30 -4.45 29.01
CA LEU A 244 -2.39 -5.25 28.44
C LEU A 244 -2.21 -6.73 28.84
N THR A 245 -3.25 -7.33 29.38
CA THR A 245 -3.29 -8.76 29.71
C THR A 245 -4.25 -9.50 28.79
N ASP A 246 -4.25 -10.82 28.87
CA ASP A 246 -5.09 -11.72 28.07
C ASP A 246 -6.61 -11.43 28.15
N ASP A 247 -7.07 -10.80 29.22
CA ASP A 247 -8.48 -10.41 29.42
C ASP A 247 -8.88 -9.21 28.53
N ALA A 248 -7.91 -8.46 28.01
CA ALA A 248 -8.15 -7.38 27.06
C ALA A 248 -8.50 -7.88 25.65
N LEU A 249 -8.23 -9.16 25.36
CA LEU A 249 -8.49 -9.79 24.07
C LEU A 249 -9.85 -10.47 24.07
N LEU A 250 -10.42 -10.62 22.87
CA LEU A 250 -11.70 -11.29 22.67
C LEU A 250 -11.68 -12.72 23.26
N ASP A 251 -12.65 -13.02 24.11
CA ASP A 251 -12.80 -14.35 24.68
C ASP A 251 -13.36 -15.36 23.65
N VAL A 252 -12.90 -16.61 23.75
CA VAL A 252 -13.30 -17.68 22.83
C VAL A 252 -14.80 -18.00 22.91
N SER A 253 -15.44 -17.78 24.06
CA SER A 253 -16.89 -17.97 24.25
C SER A 253 -17.71 -17.05 23.34
N ILE A 254 -17.31 -15.79 23.16
CA ILE A 254 -18.01 -14.86 22.28
C ILE A 254 -17.96 -15.33 20.82
N ALA A 255 -16.81 -15.85 20.37
CA ALA A 255 -16.71 -16.44 19.03
C ALA A 255 -17.63 -17.66 18.86
N ARG A 256 -17.84 -18.46 19.92
CA ARG A 256 -18.79 -19.59 19.92
C ARG A 256 -20.24 -19.12 19.82
N GLU A 257 -20.60 -18.08 20.56
CA GLU A 257 -21.95 -17.51 20.58
C GLU A 257 -22.32 -16.90 19.21
N VAL A 258 -21.44 -16.03 18.69
CA VAL A 258 -21.72 -15.29 17.45
C VAL A 258 -21.73 -16.19 16.22
N PHE A 259 -20.83 -17.18 16.16
CA PHE A 259 -20.66 -17.99 14.95
C PHE A 259 -21.23 -19.40 15.02
N ALA A 260 -21.82 -19.80 16.16
CA ALA A 260 -22.42 -21.11 16.43
C ALA A 260 -21.52 -22.30 16.05
N GLY A 261 -20.91 -22.98 17.03
CA GLY A 261 -20.19 -24.23 16.78
C GLY A 261 -19.33 -24.72 17.96
N PRO A 262 -19.15 -26.04 18.14
CA PRO A 262 -18.63 -26.61 19.40
C PRO A 262 -17.10 -26.67 19.53
N ALA A 263 -16.31 -26.19 18.56
CA ALA A 263 -14.87 -26.47 18.50
C ALA A 263 -13.97 -25.22 18.35
N TRP A 264 -14.35 -24.10 18.98
CA TRP A 264 -13.47 -22.92 19.04
C TRP A 264 -12.41 -23.06 20.13
N LYS A 265 -11.16 -22.81 19.76
CA LYS A 265 -10.00 -22.79 20.67
C LYS A 265 -9.12 -21.57 20.39
N VAL A 266 -8.40 -21.13 21.43
CA VAL A 266 -7.26 -20.24 21.28
C VAL A 266 -6.13 -21.05 20.64
N ALA A 267 -5.58 -20.60 19.51
CA ALA A 267 -4.39 -21.20 18.93
C ALA A 267 -3.13 -20.54 19.45
N GLU A 268 -3.10 -19.22 19.49
CA GLU A 268 -1.93 -18.46 19.91
C GLU A 268 -2.34 -17.12 20.52
N THR A 269 -1.53 -16.63 21.47
CA THR A 269 -1.57 -15.25 21.96
C THR A 269 -0.14 -14.74 22.07
N HIS A 270 0.15 -13.57 21.50
CA HIS A 270 1.50 -13.00 21.45
C HIS A 270 1.44 -11.46 21.40
N THR A 271 2.58 -10.79 21.62
CA THR A 271 2.65 -9.31 21.69
C THR A 271 2.86 -8.62 20.34
N ASN A 272 2.95 -9.38 19.25
CA ASN A 272 3.41 -8.93 17.93
C ASN A 272 4.77 -8.17 17.94
N ALA A 273 5.58 -8.36 18.99
CA ALA A 273 6.89 -7.70 19.12
C ALA A 273 8.01 -8.41 18.34
N GLU A 274 7.85 -9.70 18.10
CA GLU A 274 8.82 -10.56 17.41
C GLU A 274 8.47 -10.77 15.93
N GLY A 275 9.36 -11.41 15.16
CA GLY A 275 9.14 -11.69 13.75
C GLY A 275 9.04 -10.46 12.84
N ASP A 276 8.34 -10.58 11.71
CA ASP A 276 8.13 -9.49 10.75
C ASP A 276 7.04 -8.48 11.20
N GLY A 277 6.40 -8.76 12.34
CA GLY A 277 5.35 -7.94 12.93
C GLY A 277 4.03 -7.97 12.17
N ARG A 278 3.80 -8.96 11.29
CA ARG A 278 2.55 -9.09 10.51
C ARG A 278 1.69 -10.20 11.11
N ALA A 279 0.69 -9.79 11.88
CA ALA A 279 -0.26 -10.71 12.49
C ALA A 279 -1.63 -10.70 11.79
N LEU A 280 -2.00 -9.58 11.16
CA LEU A 280 -3.31 -9.41 10.52
C LEU A 280 -3.22 -9.39 9.00
N PRO A 281 -4.22 -9.92 8.28
CA PRO A 281 -4.39 -9.66 6.84
C PRO A 281 -4.45 -8.16 6.56
N CYS A 282 -3.94 -7.75 5.39
CA CYS A 282 -3.86 -6.34 4.94
C CYS A 282 -2.97 -5.40 5.77
N GLN A 283 -2.38 -5.86 6.87
CA GLN A 283 -1.54 -5.03 7.75
C GLN A 283 -0.38 -4.36 6.99
N ALA A 284 -0.22 -3.04 7.13
CA ALA A 284 0.84 -2.30 6.41
C ALA A 284 2.09 -2.05 7.27
N SER A 285 1.94 -1.91 8.58
CA SER A 285 3.03 -1.75 9.56
C SER A 285 2.76 -2.60 10.80
N ARG A 286 3.79 -2.85 11.62
CA ARG A 286 3.66 -3.69 12.83
C ARG A 286 2.57 -3.21 13.79
N PHE A 287 2.49 -1.90 13.99
CA PHE A 287 1.52 -1.24 14.85
C PHE A 287 0.83 -0.13 14.05
N PRO A 288 -0.50 0.06 14.18
CA PRO A 288 -1.18 1.22 13.65
C PRO A 288 -0.66 2.54 14.27
N ASP A 289 -0.51 2.62 15.59
CA ASP A 289 0.20 3.71 16.26
C ASP A 289 1.69 3.35 16.46
N PRO A 290 2.64 4.01 15.77
CA PRO A 290 4.06 3.75 15.95
C PRO A 290 4.59 4.17 17.33
N GLN A 291 3.78 4.82 18.17
CA GLN A 291 4.10 5.19 19.55
C GLN A 291 3.24 4.43 20.57
N ALA A 292 2.62 3.31 20.16
CA ALA A 292 1.92 2.44 21.08
C ALA A 292 2.85 1.92 22.19
N ASP A 293 2.31 1.84 23.41
CA ASP A 293 3.05 1.39 24.59
C ASP A 293 3.14 -0.14 24.62
N ASN A 294 2.05 -0.81 24.24
CA ASN A 294 1.98 -2.26 24.12
C ASN A 294 0.85 -2.68 23.16
N ALA A 295 0.94 -3.93 22.72
CA ALA A 295 -0.09 -4.57 21.92
C ALA A 295 -0.16 -6.07 22.24
N LEU A 296 -1.35 -6.64 22.07
CA LEU A 296 -1.58 -8.08 22.13
C LEU A 296 -2.33 -8.53 20.89
N VAL A 297 -2.04 -9.75 20.44
CA VAL A 297 -2.73 -10.44 19.37
C VAL A 297 -3.17 -11.80 19.87
N ARG A 298 -4.40 -12.20 19.54
CA ARG A 298 -4.93 -13.54 19.76
C ARG A 298 -5.54 -14.10 18.49
N GLU A 299 -5.20 -15.36 18.19
CA GLU A 299 -5.81 -16.12 17.12
C GLU A 299 -6.73 -17.21 17.69
N LEU A 300 -7.98 -17.21 17.23
CA LEU A 300 -8.98 -18.22 17.52
C LEU A 300 -9.27 -19.02 16.26
N HIS A 301 -9.40 -20.35 16.39
CA HIS A 301 -9.80 -21.21 15.28
C HIS A 301 -11.00 -22.06 15.63
N SER A 302 -11.86 -22.25 14.63
CA SER A 302 -12.90 -23.26 14.63
C SER A 302 -12.48 -24.45 13.76
N ALA A 303 -12.85 -25.66 14.19
CA ALA A 303 -12.88 -26.80 13.29
C ALA A 303 -13.94 -26.56 12.18
N ALA A 304 -13.84 -27.32 11.09
CA ALA A 304 -14.90 -27.38 10.10
C ALA A 304 -16.15 -28.04 10.71
N GLN A 305 -17.33 -27.55 10.36
CA GLN A 305 -18.60 -28.10 10.82
C GLN A 305 -19.56 -28.25 9.65
N GLY A 306 -19.97 -29.48 9.33
CA GLY A 306 -20.85 -29.75 8.19
C GLY A 306 -20.30 -29.18 6.88
N LYS A 307 -21.10 -28.38 6.17
CA LYS A 307 -20.69 -27.71 4.91
C LYS A 307 -19.92 -26.39 5.13
N THR A 308 -19.82 -25.90 6.38
CA THR A 308 -19.05 -24.70 6.70
C THR A 308 -17.60 -25.08 6.99
N GLY A 309 -16.68 -24.59 6.14
CA GLY A 309 -15.24 -24.77 6.31
C GLY A 309 -14.70 -24.08 7.56
N PRO A 310 -13.42 -24.32 7.92
CA PRO A 310 -12.81 -23.74 9.10
C PRO A 310 -12.82 -22.22 9.05
N ARG A 311 -12.90 -21.61 10.23
CA ARG A 311 -12.86 -20.16 10.41
C ARG A 311 -11.76 -19.78 11.38
N THR A 312 -11.09 -18.68 11.08
CA THR A 312 -10.14 -18.02 11.98
C THR A 312 -10.73 -16.68 12.41
N VAL A 313 -10.54 -16.31 13.67
CA VAL A 313 -10.74 -14.94 14.18
C VAL A 313 -9.44 -14.47 14.80
N LEU A 314 -8.89 -13.37 14.29
CA LEU A 314 -7.73 -12.69 14.84
C LEU A 314 -8.20 -11.44 15.55
N THR A 315 -7.72 -11.19 16.76
CA THR A 315 -7.96 -9.93 17.48
C THR A 315 -6.62 -9.33 17.82
N MET A 316 -6.41 -8.06 17.46
CA MET A 316 -5.28 -7.25 17.90
C MET A 316 -5.81 -6.11 18.76
N VAL A 317 -5.22 -5.93 19.93
CA VAL A 317 -5.48 -4.78 20.80
C VAL A 317 -4.19 -4.00 20.97
N GLU A 318 -4.27 -2.69 20.88
CA GLU A 318 -3.16 -1.76 21.06
C GLU A 318 -3.55 -0.66 22.04
N ARG A 319 -2.61 -0.28 22.92
CA ARG A 319 -2.74 0.88 23.81
C ARG A 319 -1.79 1.98 23.35
N SER A 320 -2.34 3.16 23.07
CA SER A 320 -1.58 4.35 22.74
C SER A 320 -1.23 5.20 23.97
N ARG A 321 -0.17 6.00 23.85
CA ARG A 321 0.24 7.01 24.85
C ARG A 321 -0.80 8.12 25.10
N SER A 322 -1.71 8.32 24.16
CA SER A 322 -2.74 9.36 24.21
C SER A 322 -3.95 8.98 23.36
N ASP A 323 -5.09 9.61 23.62
CA ASP A 323 -6.31 9.48 22.79
C ASP A 323 -6.03 9.90 21.34
N ALA A 324 -5.25 10.97 21.14
CA ALA A 324 -4.81 11.41 19.82
C ALA A 324 -3.91 10.37 19.11
N GLY A 325 -3.07 9.64 19.86
CA GLY A 325 -2.32 8.50 19.33
C GLY A 325 -3.23 7.39 18.84
N ALA A 326 -4.20 7.00 19.66
CA ALA A 326 -5.18 5.97 19.30
C ALA A 326 -6.03 6.38 18.10
N ARG A 327 -6.38 7.68 17.97
CA ARG A 327 -7.08 8.21 16.79
C ARG A 327 -6.27 8.02 15.51
N ARG A 328 -4.97 8.35 15.54
CA ARG A 328 -4.07 8.11 14.41
C ARG A 328 -3.92 6.62 14.11
N GLY A 329 -3.86 5.78 15.15
CA GLY A 329 -3.88 4.33 15.02
C GLY A 329 -5.15 3.82 14.33
N PHE A 330 -6.33 4.34 14.71
CA PHE A 330 -7.61 4.03 14.08
C PHE A 330 -7.63 4.39 12.60
N GLU A 331 -7.16 5.59 12.23
CA GLU A 331 -7.04 6.03 10.84
C GLU A 331 -6.06 5.15 10.06
N ALA A 332 -4.90 4.83 10.64
CA ALA A 332 -3.88 3.98 10.04
C ALA A 332 -4.40 2.55 9.80
N ALA A 333 -4.99 1.90 10.81
CA ALA A 333 -5.57 0.57 10.68
C ALA A 333 -6.74 0.56 9.69
N SER A 334 -7.59 1.59 9.69
CA SER A 334 -8.66 1.74 8.70
C SER A 334 -8.10 1.86 7.28
N SER A 335 -6.96 2.54 7.10
CA SER A 335 -6.32 2.66 5.79
C SER A 335 -5.78 1.32 5.26
N TRP A 336 -5.35 0.42 6.14
CA TRP A 336 -4.85 -0.92 5.76
C TRP A 336 -5.92 -1.73 5.02
N TYR A 337 -7.15 -1.71 5.51
CA TYR A 337 -8.27 -2.41 4.87
C TYR A 337 -8.88 -1.62 3.71
N SER A 338 -8.80 -0.29 3.73
CA SER A 338 -9.25 0.55 2.62
C SER A 338 -8.35 0.44 1.38
N ASP A 339 -7.04 0.22 1.56
CA ASP A 339 -6.04 0.02 0.50
C ASP A 339 -5.25 -1.28 0.71
N CYS A 340 -5.97 -2.40 0.84
CA CYS A 340 -5.35 -3.67 1.16
C CYS A 340 -4.34 -4.08 0.06
N ALA A 341 -3.05 -4.05 0.40
CA ALA A 341 -1.95 -4.37 -0.52
C ALA A 341 -1.73 -5.88 -0.72
N GLN A 342 -2.51 -6.73 -0.05
CA GLN A 342 -2.42 -8.18 -0.22
C GLN A 342 -2.93 -8.57 -1.61
N GLU A 343 -2.17 -9.43 -2.29
CA GLU A 343 -2.50 -9.85 -3.64
C GLU A 343 -3.92 -10.44 -3.73
N ARG A 344 -4.61 -10.13 -4.83
CA ARG A 344 -5.94 -10.67 -5.16
C ARG A 344 -7.01 -10.45 -4.08
N THR A 345 -6.83 -9.43 -3.24
CA THR A 345 -7.81 -9.03 -2.23
C THR A 345 -8.63 -7.85 -2.74
N GLN A 346 -9.95 -7.97 -2.70
CA GLN A 346 -10.88 -6.93 -3.13
C GLN A 346 -11.72 -6.42 -1.96
N LEU A 347 -11.80 -5.11 -1.79
CA LEU A 347 -12.70 -4.41 -0.89
C LEU A 347 -14.13 -4.38 -1.46
N LEU A 348 -15.02 -5.17 -0.86
CA LEU A 348 -16.42 -5.25 -1.27
C LEU A 348 -17.23 -4.10 -0.69
N SER A 349 -17.02 -3.76 0.57
CA SER A 349 -17.89 -2.82 1.28
C SER A 349 -17.31 -2.32 2.60
N VAL A 350 -17.76 -1.13 2.98
CA VAL A 350 -17.40 -0.48 4.24
C VAL A 350 -18.67 -0.02 4.95
N TRP A 351 -18.69 -0.17 6.27
CA TRP A 351 -19.77 0.29 7.13
C TRP A 351 -19.20 1.08 8.30
N ARG A 352 -19.89 2.16 8.67
CA ARG A 352 -19.71 2.78 9.97
C ARG A 352 -20.37 1.87 11.01
N LEU A 353 -19.60 1.51 12.02
CA LEU A 353 -20.00 0.68 13.13
C LEU A 353 -20.19 1.59 14.35
N SER A 354 -21.44 1.77 14.75
CA SER A 354 -21.80 2.53 15.96
C SER A 354 -22.21 1.60 17.08
N GLY A 355 -21.93 1.98 18.34
CA GLY A 355 -22.19 1.14 19.50
C GLY A 355 -21.17 0.03 19.68
N ALA A 356 -19.96 0.19 19.15
CA ALA A 356 -18.81 -0.69 19.41
C ALA A 356 -17.65 0.06 20.07
N GLY A 357 -17.79 1.34 20.42
CA GLY A 357 -16.70 2.19 20.89
C GLY A 357 -16.95 3.65 20.52
N ASP A 358 -15.95 4.50 20.67
CA ASP A 358 -16.01 5.90 20.23
C ASP A 358 -16.07 6.00 18.71
N GLU A 359 -15.34 5.11 18.03
CA GLU A 359 -15.31 4.99 16.57
C GLU A 359 -15.28 3.54 16.14
N GLY A 360 -15.90 3.25 15.01
CA GLY A 360 -15.90 1.92 14.43
C GLY A 360 -16.09 1.95 12.91
N LEU A 361 -15.29 1.15 12.21
CA LEU A 361 -15.45 0.84 10.80
C LEU A 361 -15.35 -0.67 10.58
N GLN A 362 -16.28 -1.20 9.78
CA GLN A 362 -16.24 -2.58 9.31
C GLN A 362 -15.91 -2.62 7.82
N PHE A 363 -15.05 -3.54 7.43
CA PHE A 363 -14.62 -3.78 6.05
C PHE A 363 -14.91 -5.23 5.68
N ALA A 364 -15.63 -5.46 4.58
CA ALA A 364 -15.73 -6.79 3.99
C ALA A 364 -14.83 -6.86 2.76
N LEU A 365 -13.96 -7.88 2.73
CA LEU A 365 -13.03 -8.13 1.65
C LEU A 365 -13.15 -9.57 1.14
N ARG A 366 -12.75 -9.75 -0.12
CA ARG A 366 -12.65 -11.05 -0.78
C ARG A 366 -11.22 -11.28 -1.22
N ASP A 367 -10.56 -12.27 -0.66
CA ASP A 367 -9.28 -12.79 -1.12
C ASP A 367 -9.56 -13.91 -2.13
N SER A 368 -9.17 -13.72 -3.38
CA SER A 368 -9.42 -14.69 -4.46
C SER A 368 -8.23 -15.64 -4.67
N THR A 369 -7.34 -15.77 -3.68
CA THR A 369 -6.21 -16.71 -3.69
C THR A 369 -6.67 -18.11 -3.30
N GLY A 370 -6.14 -19.13 -3.99
CA GLY A 370 -6.49 -20.53 -3.72
C GLY A 370 -8.00 -20.80 -3.85
N PRO A 371 -8.65 -21.43 -2.86
CA PRO A 371 -10.09 -21.71 -2.88
C PRO A 371 -10.97 -20.47 -2.67
N GLY A 372 -10.37 -19.30 -2.43
CA GLY A 372 -11.07 -18.07 -2.12
C GLY A 372 -11.46 -17.98 -0.64
N HIS A 373 -11.26 -16.81 -0.07
CA HIS A 373 -11.61 -16.49 1.31
C HIS A 373 -12.38 -15.19 1.37
N LEU A 374 -13.26 -15.12 2.34
CA LEU A 374 -13.94 -13.91 2.72
C LEU A 374 -13.40 -13.44 4.06
N LEU A 375 -13.09 -12.15 4.13
CA LEU A 375 -12.56 -11.47 5.29
C LEU A 375 -13.54 -10.40 5.75
N VAL A 376 -13.82 -10.35 7.04
CA VAL A 376 -14.42 -9.15 7.66
C VAL A 376 -13.42 -8.62 8.68
N ALA A 377 -13.10 -7.34 8.60
CA ALA A 377 -12.26 -6.66 9.55
C ALA A 377 -13.04 -5.51 10.20
N ASP A 378 -13.07 -5.46 11.52
CA ASP A 378 -13.58 -4.36 12.30
C ASP A 378 -12.41 -3.61 12.92
N VAL A 379 -12.36 -2.30 12.73
CA VAL A 379 -11.40 -1.40 13.36
C VAL A 379 -12.19 -0.51 14.31
N VAL A 380 -11.88 -0.57 15.59
CA VAL A 380 -12.65 0.07 16.65
C VAL A 380 -11.72 0.79 17.62
N ARG A 381 -12.06 2.04 17.95
CA ARG A 381 -11.33 2.82 18.96
C ARG A 381 -12.20 3.11 20.16
N THR A 382 -11.63 2.97 21.36
CA THR A 382 -12.24 3.38 22.63
C THR A 382 -11.18 4.05 23.52
N GLY A 383 -11.26 5.38 23.61
CA GLY A 383 -10.26 6.21 24.28
C GLY A 383 -8.86 5.98 23.71
N ARG A 384 -7.94 5.59 24.58
CA ARG A 384 -6.53 5.29 24.26
C ARG A 384 -6.31 3.92 23.62
N TYR A 385 -7.36 3.14 23.38
CA TYR A 385 -7.24 1.77 22.88
C TYR A 385 -7.78 1.62 21.47
N LEU A 386 -7.12 0.77 20.70
CA LEU A 386 -7.53 0.33 19.37
C LEU A 386 -7.71 -1.19 19.41
N ALA A 387 -8.87 -1.67 18.96
CA ALA A 387 -9.14 -3.08 18.72
C ALA A 387 -9.36 -3.31 17.23
N VAL A 388 -8.63 -4.28 16.66
CA VAL A 388 -8.83 -4.76 15.30
C VAL A 388 -9.21 -6.23 15.34
N THR A 389 -10.42 -6.55 14.93
CA THR A 389 -10.93 -7.92 14.90
C THR A 389 -11.12 -8.35 13.46
N VAL A 390 -10.53 -9.47 13.05
CA VAL A 390 -10.58 -9.97 11.67
C VAL A 390 -11.09 -11.41 11.66
N SER A 391 -12.17 -11.68 10.95
CA SER A 391 -12.60 -13.06 10.69
C SER A 391 -12.27 -13.47 9.26
N ARG A 392 -11.71 -14.67 9.07
CA ARG A 392 -11.43 -15.29 7.76
C ARG A 392 -12.17 -16.61 7.64
N ARG A 393 -12.91 -16.79 6.54
CA ARG A 393 -13.61 -18.04 6.22
C ARG A 393 -13.40 -18.41 4.76
N ALA A 394 -13.20 -19.69 4.47
CA ALA A 394 -13.16 -20.18 3.09
C ALA A 394 -14.53 -20.05 2.40
N GLY A 395 -14.52 -19.83 1.09
CA GLY A 395 -15.70 -19.79 0.23
C GLY A 395 -16.14 -18.40 -0.20
N SER A 396 -17.19 -18.36 -1.02
CA SER A 396 -17.66 -17.16 -1.72
C SER A 396 -19.04 -16.66 -1.25
N SER A 397 -19.71 -17.38 -0.34
CA SER A 397 -21.03 -16.99 0.17
C SER A 397 -20.95 -15.71 1.00
N PRO A 398 -21.85 -14.73 0.79
CA PRO A 398 -21.85 -13.46 1.51
C PRO A 398 -21.69 -13.64 3.02
N LEU A 399 -20.86 -12.79 3.63
CA LEU A 399 -20.71 -12.74 5.08
C LEU A 399 -21.98 -12.17 5.71
N ALA A 400 -22.26 -12.56 6.95
CA ALA A 400 -23.24 -11.90 7.80
C ALA A 400 -22.51 -10.82 8.62
N PRO A 401 -22.47 -9.55 8.15
CA PRO A 401 -21.68 -8.49 8.79
C PRO A 401 -22.14 -8.17 10.22
N ALA A 402 -23.42 -8.41 10.53
CA ALA A 402 -24.00 -8.14 11.85
C ALA A 402 -23.34 -8.96 12.98
N GLY A 403 -23.10 -10.26 12.79
CA GLY A 403 -22.45 -11.08 13.81
C GLY A 403 -21.01 -10.60 14.07
N HIS A 404 -20.29 -10.19 13.03
CA HIS A 404 -18.93 -9.67 13.23
C HIS A 404 -18.92 -8.32 13.99
N ALA A 405 -19.92 -7.48 13.77
CA ALA A 405 -20.11 -6.26 14.55
C ALA A 405 -20.33 -6.52 16.06
N GLU A 406 -20.97 -7.64 16.43
CA GLU A 406 -21.11 -8.07 17.84
C GLU A 406 -19.75 -8.46 18.44
N LEU A 407 -18.89 -9.15 17.67
CA LEU A 407 -17.53 -9.46 18.11
C LEU A 407 -16.71 -8.19 18.34
N ALA A 408 -16.81 -7.22 17.45
CA ALA A 408 -16.13 -5.95 17.59
C ALA A 408 -16.61 -5.15 18.81
N ALA A 409 -17.92 -5.13 19.07
CA ALA A 409 -18.47 -4.54 20.28
C ALA A 409 -17.98 -5.26 21.54
N ALA A 410 -17.95 -6.60 21.55
CA ALA A 410 -17.41 -7.38 22.65
C ALA A 410 -15.91 -7.11 22.88
N SER A 411 -15.11 -6.99 21.81
CA SER A 411 -13.70 -6.61 21.90
C SER A 411 -13.52 -5.25 22.58
N ALA A 412 -14.36 -4.25 22.27
CA ALA A 412 -14.29 -2.95 22.95
C ALA A 412 -14.78 -3.00 24.40
N THR A 413 -15.79 -3.83 24.70
CA THR A 413 -16.26 -4.04 26.07
C THR A 413 -15.17 -4.64 26.95
N ALA A 414 -14.35 -5.57 26.42
CA ALA A 414 -13.21 -6.12 27.14
C ALA A 414 -12.17 -5.05 27.55
N LEU A 415 -12.12 -3.93 26.83
CA LEU A 415 -11.19 -2.83 27.08
C LEU A 415 -11.75 -1.74 27.98
N CYS A 416 -13.07 -1.64 28.10
CA CYS A 416 -13.66 -0.40 28.61
C CYS A 416 -13.56 -0.19 30.14
N ALA A 417 -13.21 -1.25 30.88
CA ALA A 417 -12.86 -1.14 32.29
C ALA A 417 -11.41 -0.66 32.52
N LEU A 418 -10.58 -0.61 31.47
CA LEU A 418 -9.18 -0.24 31.59
C LEU A 418 -8.99 1.29 31.67
N PRO A 419 -7.98 1.77 32.43
CA PRO A 419 -7.70 3.20 32.55
C PRO A 419 -7.42 3.88 31.22
N GLY A 420 -8.20 4.91 30.89
CA GLY A 420 -8.10 5.67 29.64
C GLY A 420 -8.88 5.09 28.47
N ALA A 421 -9.72 4.08 28.70
CA ALA A 421 -10.72 3.65 27.73
C ALA A 421 -11.86 4.67 27.60
N GLY A 422 -12.56 4.64 26.46
CA GLY A 422 -13.69 5.48 26.13
C GLY A 422 -15.01 4.72 26.25
N ALA A 423 -15.89 4.91 25.26
CA ALA A 423 -17.17 4.20 25.24
C ALA A 423 -17.02 2.68 25.16
N CYS A 424 -17.83 1.95 25.92
CA CYS A 424 -17.95 0.48 25.83
C CYS A 424 -18.72 0.05 24.57
N GLY A 425 -18.58 -1.21 24.21
CA GLY A 425 -19.46 -1.85 23.24
C GLY A 425 -20.89 -1.99 23.76
N SER A 426 -21.86 -1.90 22.85
CA SER A 426 -23.27 -2.12 23.10
C SER A 426 -23.68 -3.54 22.69
N GLN A 427 -24.74 -4.07 23.30
CA GLN A 427 -25.30 -5.38 22.92
C GLN A 427 -25.94 -5.39 21.53
N LYS A 428 -26.20 -4.22 20.93
CA LYS A 428 -26.87 -4.08 19.63
C LYS A 428 -26.12 -3.06 18.76
N PRO A 429 -24.89 -3.38 18.33
CA PRO A 429 -24.15 -2.50 17.44
C PRO A 429 -24.90 -2.31 16.12
N ARG A 430 -24.76 -1.13 15.52
CA ARG A 430 -25.44 -0.79 14.27
C ARG A 430 -24.44 -0.53 13.16
N LEU A 431 -24.68 -1.15 12.02
CA LEU A 431 -23.92 -0.96 10.79
C LEU A 431 -24.67 -0.04 9.84
N ARG A 432 -24.02 1.02 9.38
CA ARG A 432 -24.52 1.88 8.29
C ARG A 432 -23.51 1.91 7.17
N ARG A 433 -23.93 1.58 5.94
CA ARG A 433 -23.07 1.69 4.74
C ARG A 433 -22.43 3.08 4.68
N THR A 434 -21.15 3.12 4.37
CA THR A 434 -20.38 4.37 4.25
C THR A 434 -19.35 4.23 3.13
N ASP A 435 -18.87 5.37 2.63
CA ASP A 435 -17.77 5.39 1.68
C ASP A 435 -16.47 4.91 2.35
N PRO A 436 -15.55 4.27 1.59
CA PRO A 436 -14.30 3.81 2.14
C PRO A 436 -13.45 5.00 2.58
N PRO A 437 -12.77 4.95 3.73
CA PRO A 437 -11.92 6.05 4.18
C PRO A 437 -10.78 6.28 3.17
N PRO A 438 -10.19 7.49 3.13
CA PRO A 438 -9.09 7.80 2.23
C PRO A 438 -7.95 6.78 2.35
N ALA A 439 -7.50 6.29 1.20
CA ALA A 439 -6.44 5.30 1.05
C ALA A 439 -5.14 6.00 0.66
N GLY A 440 -4.39 6.57 1.61
CA GLY A 440 -3.13 7.27 1.31
C GLY A 440 -3.26 8.51 0.40
N ALA A 441 -2.13 9.17 0.13
CA ALA A 441 -2.09 10.50 -0.49
C ALA A 441 -2.05 10.53 -2.04
N ARG A 442 -2.60 9.52 -2.73
CA ARG A 442 -2.54 9.47 -4.21
C ARG A 442 -3.72 10.22 -4.84
N PRO A 443 -3.50 11.07 -5.87
CA PRO A 443 -4.55 11.84 -6.56
C PRO A 443 -5.45 11.00 -7.49
N ALA A 444 -5.45 9.68 -7.31
CA ALA A 444 -6.25 8.73 -8.08
C ALA A 444 -7.26 8.05 -7.16
N LEU A 445 -8.42 7.71 -7.73
CA LEU A 445 -9.58 7.29 -6.95
C LEU A 445 -9.48 5.79 -6.65
N LEU A 446 -9.50 4.97 -7.69
CA LEU A 446 -9.52 3.51 -7.58
C LEU A 446 -8.18 2.95 -7.06
N ARG A 447 -8.28 1.82 -6.37
CA ARG A 447 -7.17 1.01 -5.86
C ARG A 447 -7.15 -0.37 -6.48
N ASP A 448 -6.03 -1.05 -6.36
CA ASP A 448 -5.91 -2.43 -6.85
C ASP A 448 -6.92 -3.33 -6.10
N SER A 449 -7.14 -3.02 -4.81
CA SER A 449 -8.18 -3.63 -3.98
C SER A 449 -9.60 -3.22 -4.32
N ASP A 450 -9.83 -2.22 -5.17
CA ASP A 450 -11.18 -1.86 -5.62
C ASP A 450 -11.64 -2.75 -6.79
N LEU A 451 -10.72 -3.46 -7.44
CA LEU A 451 -10.98 -4.18 -8.67
C LEU A 451 -11.36 -5.66 -8.44
N PRO A 452 -12.42 -6.15 -9.08
CA PRO A 452 -12.83 -7.55 -9.00
C PRO A 452 -11.88 -8.46 -9.78
N PRO A 453 -11.84 -9.77 -9.45
CA PRO A 453 -11.20 -10.75 -10.31
C PRO A 453 -11.85 -10.73 -11.70
N VAL A 454 -11.04 -10.98 -12.73
CA VAL A 454 -11.50 -11.08 -14.12
C VAL A 454 -11.34 -12.50 -14.63
N GLY A 455 -12.46 -13.07 -15.08
CA GLY A 455 -12.54 -14.47 -15.48
C GLY A 455 -11.89 -15.42 -14.47
N SER A 456 -11.05 -16.35 -14.97
CA SER A 456 -10.36 -17.35 -14.15
C SER A 456 -8.90 -17.00 -13.86
N LEU A 457 -8.48 -15.75 -14.09
CA LEU A 457 -7.09 -15.34 -13.94
C LEU A 457 -6.61 -15.47 -12.49
N LYS A 458 -5.40 -16.01 -12.33
CA LYS A 458 -4.75 -16.27 -11.03
C LYS A 458 -3.71 -15.21 -10.61
N LYS A 459 -3.56 -14.15 -11.40
CA LYS A 459 -2.62 -13.04 -11.13
C LYS A 459 -3.38 -11.80 -10.61
N PRO A 460 -2.76 -10.94 -9.79
CA PRO A 460 -3.42 -9.75 -9.24
C PRO A 460 -3.48 -8.60 -10.25
N TRP A 461 -4.41 -7.68 -10.01
CA TRP A 461 -4.33 -6.34 -10.60
C TRP A 461 -3.10 -5.61 -10.07
N VAL A 462 -2.49 -4.80 -10.94
CA VAL A 462 -1.40 -3.89 -10.60
C VAL A 462 -1.69 -2.54 -11.25
N GLY A 463 -1.92 -1.53 -10.42
CA GLY A 463 -2.08 -0.15 -10.85
C GLY A 463 -0.74 0.55 -11.06
N SER A 464 -0.62 1.30 -12.16
CA SER A 464 0.45 2.28 -12.35
C SER A 464 0.28 3.48 -11.43
N ASP A 465 1.39 4.16 -11.14
CA ASP A 465 1.31 5.44 -10.44
C ASP A 465 0.59 6.49 -11.29
N PRO A 466 -0.26 7.35 -10.70
CA PRO A 466 -0.98 8.37 -11.44
C PRO A 466 -0.02 9.37 -12.09
N SER A 467 -0.16 9.54 -13.40
CA SER A 467 0.62 10.50 -14.19
C SER A 467 -0.25 11.65 -14.67
N ARG A 468 0.33 12.75 -15.16
CA ARG A 468 -0.46 13.85 -15.74
C ARG A 468 -1.22 13.35 -16.96
N ALA A 469 -2.47 13.79 -17.13
CA ALA A 469 -3.28 13.43 -18.29
C ALA A 469 -2.55 13.70 -19.61
N GLN A 470 -2.55 12.71 -20.49
CA GLN A 470 -1.89 12.75 -21.79
C GLN A 470 -2.81 13.31 -22.88
N ALA A 471 -2.31 13.45 -24.11
CA ALA A 471 -3.12 13.89 -25.24
C ALA A 471 -4.23 12.88 -25.55
N THR A 472 -3.92 11.60 -25.42
CA THR A 472 -4.88 10.50 -25.47
C THR A 472 -5.38 10.19 -24.06
N ASN A 473 -6.65 9.83 -23.97
CA ASN A 473 -7.28 9.36 -22.75
C ASN A 473 -7.54 7.85 -22.86
N PRO A 474 -6.78 7.00 -22.16
CA PRO A 474 -6.95 5.55 -22.26
C PRO A 474 -8.28 5.05 -21.66
N ALA A 475 -9.00 5.87 -20.90
CA ALA A 475 -10.34 5.55 -20.39
C ALA A 475 -11.47 5.90 -21.37
N ALA A 476 -11.16 6.62 -22.46
CA ALA A 476 -12.15 7.00 -23.46
C ALA A 476 -12.39 5.87 -24.49
N THR A 477 -13.60 5.86 -25.03
CA THR A 477 -14.03 5.00 -26.13
C THR A 477 -14.17 5.80 -27.42
N GLN A 478 -14.45 5.10 -28.52
CA GLN A 478 -14.79 5.75 -29.80
C GLN A 478 -16.13 6.51 -29.73
N CYS A 479 -17.03 6.13 -28.81
CA CYS A 479 -18.32 6.79 -28.60
C CYS A 479 -18.19 8.15 -27.90
N ASP A 480 -17.39 8.26 -26.83
CA ASP A 480 -17.30 9.50 -26.06
C ASP A 480 -16.13 10.40 -26.51
N ARG A 481 -15.01 9.81 -26.94
CA ARG A 481 -13.76 10.50 -27.33
C ARG A 481 -13.35 11.59 -26.32
N THR A 482 -13.52 11.30 -25.03
CA THR A 482 -13.30 12.27 -23.95
C THR A 482 -11.83 12.59 -23.79
N SER A 483 -11.52 13.88 -23.57
CA SER A 483 -10.18 14.36 -23.22
C SER A 483 -10.19 15.00 -21.84
N PHE A 484 -9.16 14.70 -21.05
CA PHE A 484 -8.87 15.38 -19.79
C PHE A 484 -7.85 16.52 -19.97
N ARG A 485 -7.62 16.94 -21.22
CA ARG A 485 -6.86 18.15 -21.58
C ARG A 485 -7.79 19.19 -22.19
N GLY A 486 -7.48 20.45 -21.93
CA GLY A 486 -8.20 21.59 -22.47
C GLY A 486 -9.20 22.16 -21.48
N ALA A 487 -10.29 22.72 -22.02
CA ALA A 487 -11.29 23.42 -21.24
C ALA A 487 -12.70 22.90 -21.55
N VAL A 488 -13.55 23.00 -20.54
CA VAL A 488 -14.97 22.68 -20.56
C VAL A 488 -15.71 23.95 -20.20
N ASP A 489 -16.60 24.41 -21.07
CA ASP A 489 -17.41 25.62 -20.84
C ASP A 489 -16.54 26.82 -20.41
N GLY A 490 -15.38 26.97 -21.06
CA GLY A 490 -14.38 28.01 -20.77
C GLY A 490 -13.47 27.75 -19.57
N ALA A 491 -13.72 26.72 -18.75
CA ALA A 491 -12.91 26.38 -17.59
C ALA A 491 -11.88 25.27 -17.90
N ALA A 492 -10.60 25.54 -17.66
CA ALA A 492 -9.55 24.53 -17.84
C ALA A 492 -9.68 23.37 -16.84
N ILE A 493 -9.49 22.13 -17.30
CA ILE A 493 -9.46 20.95 -16.44
C ILE A 493 -8.15 20.97 -15.63
N LYS A 494 -8.28 21.13 -14.31
CA LYS A 494 -7.15 21.19 -13.37
C LYS A 494 -6.84 19.82 -12.80
N ALA A 495 -5.65 19.69 -12.22
CA ALA A 495 -5.18 18.50 -11.52
C ALA A 495 -5.34 17.18 -12.30
N ALA A 496 -5.43 17.24 -13.64
CA ALA A 496 -5.79 16.08 -14.43
C ALA A 496 -4.75 14.96 -14.31
N ARG A 497 -5.21 13.75 -13.97
CA ARG A 497 -4.37 12.56 -13.80
C ARG A 497 -4.94 11.38 -14.56
N THR A 498 -4.05 10.48 -14.98
CA THR A 498 -4.41 9.22 -15.63
C THR A 498 -3.52 8.11 -15.09
N ARG A 499 -4.12 6.93 -14.85
CA ARG A 499 -3.44 5.68 -14.52
C ARG A 499 -4.12 4.51 -15.24
N THR A 500 -3.38 3.43 -15.35
CA THR A 500 -3.86 2.14 -15.86
C THR A 500 -3.62 1.02 -14.86
N PHE A 501 -4.46 0.00 -14.91
CA PHE A 501 -4.40 -1.22 -14.14
C PHE A 501 -4.29 -2.38 -15.11
N LEU A 502 -3.29 -3.23 -14.89
CA LEU A 502 -3.00 -4.39 -15.71
C LEU A 502 -2.87 -5.63 -14.84
N ILE A 503 -2.75 -6.80 -15.48
CA ILE A 503 -2.48 -8.08 -14.80
C ILE A 503 -1.16 -8.64 -15.36
N PRO A 504 0.00 -8.20 -14.83
CA PRO A 504 1.29 -8.64 -15.32
C PRO A 504 1.45 -10.17 -15.28
N GLY A 505 2.02 -10.73 -16.35
CA GLY A 505 2.28 -12.17 -16.47
C GLY A 505 1.08 -13.03 -16.89
N ALA A 506 -0.12 -12.45 -17.09
CA ALA A 506 -1.31 -13.19 -17.55
C ALA A 506 -1.37 -13.45 -19.07
N LYS A 507 -0.32 -13.08 -19.84
CA LYS A 507 -0.25 -13.23 -21.31
C LYS A 507 -1.50 -12.70 -22.04
N LEU A 508 -1.96 -11.51 -21.66
CA LEU A 508 -3.12 -10.85 -22.27
C LEU A 508 -2.70 -9.92 -23.43
N PRO A 509 -3.62 -9.58 -24.35
CA PRO A 509 -3.39 -8.56 -25.37
C PRO A 509 -2.95 -7.23 -24.75
N VAL A 510 -2.23 -6.41 -25.53
CA VAL A 510 -1.67 -5.14 -25.04
C VAL A 510 -2.76 -4.11 -24.74
N GLU A 511 -3.92 -4.27 -25.34
CA GLU A 511 -5.11 -3.44 -25.19
C GLU A 511 -5.87 -3.75 -23.90
N PHE A 512 -5.69 -4.95 -23.34
CA PHE A 512 -6.38 -5.36 -22.11
C PHE A 512 -5.98 -4.46 -20.95
N GLY A 513 -6.97 -4.00 -20.19
CA GLY A 513 -6.72 -3.29 -18.94
C GLY A 513 -7.87 -2.39 -18.54
N LEU A 514 -7.75 -1.84 -17.33
CA LEU A 514 -8.62 -0.78 -16.86
C LEU A 514 -7.84 0.53 -16.80
N ALA A 515 -8.43 1.62 -17.23
CA ALA A 515 -7.86 2.95 -17.16
C ALA A 515 -8.77 3.86 -16.34
N GLU A 516 -8.15 4.75 -15.57
CA GLU A 516 -8.84 5.81 -14.84
C GLU A 516 -8.22 7.14 -15.25
N SER A 517 -9.08 8.12 -15.54
CA SER A 517 -8.71 9.53 -15.67
C SER A 517 -9.55 10.38 -14.72
N THR A 518 -8.90 11.34 -14.05
CA THR A 518 -9.53 12.25 -13.09
C THR A 518 -9.16 13.69 -13.41
N GLY A 519 -9.98 14.64 -12.97
CA GLY A 519 -9.72 16.07 -13.10
C GLY A 519 -10.63 16.92 -12.23
N GLN A 520 -10.32 18.20 -12.12
CA GLN A 520 -11.09 19.19 -11.38
C GLN A 520 -11.62 20.28 -12.32
N LEU A 521 -12.90 20.62 -12.17
CA LEU A 521 -13.62 21.63 -12.91
C LEU A 521 -14.60 22.35 -11.97
N PRO A 522 -14.89 23.66 -12.16
CA PRO A 522 -15.99 24.30 -11.44
C PRO A 522 -17.28 23.47 -11.54
N ALA A 523 -18.07 23.38 -10.46
CA ALA A 523 -19.19 22.43 -10.36
C ALA A 523 -20.15 22.43 -11.59
N LYS A 524 -20.46 23.61 -12.14
CA LYS A 524 -21.27 23.73 -13.37
C LYS A 524 -20.59 23.11 -14.60
N ALA A 525 -19.29 23.37 -14.77
CA ALA A 525 -18.49 22.80 -15.85
C ALA A 525 -18.30 21.27 -15.66
N ALA A 526 -18.18 20.80 -14.41
CA ALA A 526 -18.14 19.38 -14.09
C ALA A 526 -19.44 18.66 -14.49
N ALA A 527 -20.61 19.26 -14.20
CA ALA A 527 -21.91 18.74 -14.66
C ALA A 527 -21.99 18.71 -16.20
N GLY A 528 -21.66 19.81 -16.86
CA GLY A 528 -21.63 19.88 -18.32
C GLY A 528 -20.66 18.87 -18.97
N PHE A 529 -19.55 18.54 -18.29
CA PHE A 529 -18.62 17.50 -18.73
C PHE A 529 -19.28 16.12 -18.75
N VAL A 530 -19.94 15.72 -17.66
CA VAL A 530 -20.64 14.43 -17.55
C VAL A 530 -21.80 14.37 -18.55
N ASP A 531 -22.60 15.43 -18.64
CA ASP A 531 -23.78 15.47 -19.52
C ASP A 531 -23.40 15.35 -21.00
N ARG A 532 -22.35 16.04 -21.45
CA ARG A 532 -21.86 15.88 -22.84
C ARG A 532 -21.41 14.46 -23.14
N ILE A 533 -20.81 13.77 -22.17
CA ILE A 533 -20.40 12.36 -22.35
C ILE A 533 -21.64 11.47 -22.44
N ARG A 534 -22.62 11.64 -21.53
CA ARG A 534 -23.91 10.92 -21.60
C ARG A 534 -24.60 11.11 -22.96
N SER A 535 -24.70 12.34 -23.45
CA SER A 535 -25.29 12.61 -24.77
C SER A 535 -24.51 11.94 -25.90
N ARG A 536 -23.17 11.94 -25.84
CA ARG A 536 -22.34 11.27 -26.85
C ARG A 536 -22.50 9.75 -26.82
N MET A 537 -22.66 9.16 -25.64
CA MET A 537 -22.91 7.72 -25.48
C MET A 537 -24.31 7.35 -25.99
N GLY A 538 -25.33 8.13 -25.63
CA GLY A 538 -26.72 7.92 -26.07
C GLY A 538 -26.89 7.98 -27.59
N ASN A 539 -26.14 8.85 -28.26
CA ASN A 539 -26.18 9.01 -29.72
C ASN A 539 -25.05 8.24 -30.43
N CYS A 540 -24.40 7.27 -29.76
CA CYS A 540 -23.23 6.60 -30.35
C CYS A 540 -23.61 5.74 -31.56
N ALA A 541 -24.68 4.94 -31.46
CA ALA A 541 -25.14 4.06 -32.53
C ALA A 541 -25.49 4.84 -33.83
N ASP A 542 -25.90 6.10 -33.70
CA ASP A 542 -26.19 6.98 -34.84
C ASP A 542 -24.93 7.44 -35.59
N ARG A 543 -23.77 7.43 -34.93
CA ARG A 543 -22.51 8.00 -35.45
C ARG A 543 -21.43 6.95 -35.74
N GLU A 544 -21.45 5.84 -35.00
CA GLU A 544 -20.47 4.77 -35.10
C GLU A 544 -21.18 3.50 -35.59
N LEU A 545 -20.98 3.18 -36.87
CA LEU A 545 -21.61 2.00 -37.49
C LEU A 545 -21.17 0.72 -36.78
N GLY A 546 -22.12 -0.14 -36.43
CA GLY A 546 -21.86 -1.40 -35.74
C GLY A 546 -21.59 -1.26 -34.24
N ALA A 547 -21.76 -0.07 -33.65
CA ALA A 547 -21.69 0.13 -32.21
C ALA A 547 -23.07 -0.04 -31.54
N ASP A 548 -23.14 -0.93 -30.55
CA ASP A 548 -24.26 -1.09 -29.62
C ASP A 548 -23.86 -0.60 -28.23
N VAL A 549 -24.72 0.19 -27.59
CA VAL A 549 -24.44 0.80 -26.28
C VAL A 549 -25.53 0.41 -25.29
N THR A 550 -25.17 -0.45 -24.34
CA THR A 550 -26.06 -0.86 -23.25
C THR A 550 -25.76 -0.06 -21.99
N SER A 551 -26.77 0.64 -21.45
CA SER A 551 -26.65 1.28 -20.12
C SER A 551 -26.59 0.22 -19.02
N LEU A 552 -25.60 0.34 -18.14
CA LEU A 552 -25.39 -0.56 -16.99
C LEU A 552 -25.88 0.04 -15.69
N LEU A 553 -25.68 1.35 -15.53
CA LEU A 553 -26.22 2.14 -14.43
C LEU A 553 -26.28 3.61 -14.82
N ASP A 554 -27.22 4.31 -14.21
CA ASP A 554 -27.27 5.76 -14.19
C ASP A 554 -27.79 6.18 -12.81
N GLU A 555 -26.89 6.69 -11.97
CA GLU A 555 -27.15 6.93 -10.55
C GLU A 555 -26.71 8.33 -10.13
N GLY A 556 -27.44 8.87 -9.16
CA GLY A 556 -27.13 10.16 -8.54
C GLY A 556 -27.93 11.32 -9.13
N ARG A 557 -28.01 12.40 -8.33
CA ARG A 557 -28.62 13.69 -8.66
C ARG A 557 -27.86 14.76 -7.87
N GLY A 558 -27.80 15.99 -8.40
CA GLY A 558 -27.16 17.10 -7.69
C GLY A 558 -25.65 17.12 -7.85
N ASP A 559 -24.89 17.02 -6.76
CA ASP A 559 -23.43 17.13 -6.76
C ASP A 559 -22.69 15.80 -6.98
N ALA A 560 -23.37 14.66 -6.79
CA ALA A 560 -22.81 13.32 -6.93
C ALA A 560 -23.57 12.51 -8.00
N GLU A 561 -22.87 12.07 -9.04
CA GLU A 561 -23.46 11.24 -10.08
C GLU A 561 -22.45 10.34 -10.77
N VAL A 562 -22.93 9.22 -11.32
CA VAL A 562 -22.15 8.26 -12.09
C VAL A 562 -23.06 7.55 -13.08
N SER A 563 -22.55 7.34 -14.29
CA SER A 563 -23.20 6.54 -15.33
C SER A 563 -22.19 5.56 -15.91
N ALA A 564 -22.63 4.36 -16.29
CA ALA A 564 -21.78 3.36 -16.90
C ALA A 564 -22.48 2.62 -18.04
N TRP A 565 -21.71 2.24 -19.04
CA TRP A 565 -22.18 1.54 -20.24
C TRP A 565 -21.26 0.38 -20.60
N ARG A 566 -21.83 -0.61 -21.27
CA ARG A 566 -21.11 -1.54 -22.14
C ARG A 566 -21.27 -1.05 -23.57
N VAL A 567 -20.18 -0.97 -24.30
CA VAL A 567 -20.13 -0.65 -25.73
C VAL A 567 -19.64 -1.89 -26.45
N ALA A 568 -20.45 -2.47 -27.33
CA ALA A 568 -20.08 -3.58 -28.18
C ALA A 568 -19.91 -3.06 -29.61
N THR A 569 -18.75 -3.28 -30.23
CA THR A 569 -18.49 -2.88 -31.61
C THR A 569 -18.27 -4.11 -32.48
N GLU A 570 -19.12 -4.31 -33.48
CA GLU A 570 -18.95 -5.36 -34.48
C GLU A 570 -17.81 -5.00 -35.43
N VAL A 571 -16.76 -5.81 -35.44
CA VAL A 571 -15.60 -5.64 -36.33
C VAL A 571 -15.71 -6.57 -37.55
N SER A 572 -16.41 -7.69 -37.41
CA SER A 572 -16.85 -8.58 -38.50
C SER A 572 -18.00 -9.45 -38.02
N GLU A 573 -18.66 -10.19 -38.93
CA GLU A 573 -19.76 -11.13 -38.63
C GLU A 573 -19.46 -12.14 -37.51
N LYS A 574 -18.18 -12.36 -37.20
CA LYS A 574 -17.71 -13.33 -36.18
C LYS A 574 -16.93 -12.68 -35.04
N ARG A 575 -16.76 -11.36 -35.04
CA ARG A 575 -15.91 -10.66 -34.07
C ARG A 575 -16.57 -9.37 -33.58
N THR A 576 -16.94 -9.38 -32.31
CA THR A 576 -17.35 -8.19 -31.56
C THR A 576 -16.27 -7.85 -30.54
N VAL A 577 -15.98 -6.56 -30.39
CA VAL A 577 -15.10 -6.06 -29.32
C VAL A 577 -15.95 -5.32 -28.31
N ASP A 578 -15.89 -5.79 -27.06
CA ASP A 578 -16.55 -5.14 -25.94
C ASP A 578 -15.63 -4.10 -25.29
N TYR A 579 -16.24 -3.01 -24.82
CA TYR A 579 -15.62 -2.02 -23.94
C TYR A 579 -16.60 -1.69 -22.83
N PHE A 580 -16.09 -1.42 -21.64
CA PHE A 580 -16.87 -0.89 -20.55
C PHE A 580 -16.39 0.52 -20.25
N MET A 581 -17.30 1.47 -20.06
CA MET A 581 -16.94 2.85 -19.76
C MET A 581 -17.89 3.44 -18.73
N ALA A 582 -17.34 4.11 -17.74
CA ALA A 582 -18.08 4.86 -16.75
C ALA A 582 -17.55 6.29 -16.67
N VAL A 583 -18.45 7.23 -16.41
CA VAL A 583 -18.13 8.62 -16.14
C VAL A 583 -18.91 9.06 -14.90
N GLY A 584 -18.32 9.94 -14.09
CA GLY A 584 -19.03 10.52 -12.96
C GLY A 584 -18.36 11.74 -12.42
N ARG A 585 -19.01 12.32 -11.40
CA ARG A 585 -18.47 13.44 -10.66
C ARG A 585 -18.93 13.47 -9.21
N TYR A 586 -18.14 14.13 -8.39
CA TYR A 586 -18.53 14.61 -7.07
C TYR A 586 -18.08 16.07 -6.92
N GLY A 587 -19.03 16.99 -6.78
CA GLY A 587 -18.74 18.42 -6.71
C GLY A 587 -17.98 18.90 -7.94
N ASP A 588 -16.73 19.32 -7.73
CA ASP A 588 -15.81 19.81 -8.75
C ASP A 588 -14.94 18.70 -9.39
N THR A 589 -14.94 17.51 -8.81
CA THR A 589 -14.10 16.40 -9.23
C THR A 589 -14.84 15.55 -10.27
N VAL A 590 -14.27 15.42 -11.46
CA VAL A 590 -14.76 14.55 -12.54
C VAL A 590 -13.84 13.35 -12.71
N PHE A 591 -14.41 12.20 -13.10
CA PHE A 591 -13.65 11.01 -13.41
C PHE A 591 -14.25 10.23 -14.57
N GLN A 592 -13.40 9.46 -15.24
CA GLN A 592 -13.78 8.46 -16.23
C GLN A 592 -13.00 7.18 -15.98
N VAL A 593 -13.68 6.05 -16.08
CA VAL A 593 -13.11 4.70 -15.97
C VAL A 593 -13.43 3.92 -17.22
N GLY A 594 -12.42 3.38 -17.89
CA GLY A 594 -12.58 2.52 -19.08
C GLY A 594 -12.00 1.14 -18.81
N PHE A 595 -12.65 0.08 -19.25
CA PHE A 595 -12.14 -1.28 -19.17
C PHE A 595 -12.26 -1.99 -20.51
N ILE A 596 -11.13 -2.53 -20.97
CA ILE A 596 -11.03 -3.30 -22.21
C ILE A 596 -10.83 -4.78 -21.82
N PRO A 597 -11.84 -5.64 -22.01
CA PRO A 597 -11.74 -7.06 -21.74
C PRO A 597 -10.89 -7.79 -22.79
N ALA A 598 -10.52 -9.02 -22.45
CA ALA A 598 -9.91 -9.97 -23.37
C ALA A 598 -10.61 -11.34 -23.25
N PRO A 599 -10.46 -12.25 -24.24
CA PRO A 599 -11.05 -13.58 -24.16
C PRO A 599 -10.67 -14.30 -22.85
N GLY A 600 -11.66 -14.72 -22.07
CA GLY A 600 -11.46 -15.36 -20.76
C GLY A 600 -11.02 -14.42 -19.63
N ALA A 601 -10.87 -13.12 -19.89
CA ALA A 601 -10.47 -12.09 -18.94
C ALA A 601 -11.42 -10.87 -19.05
N THR A 602 -12.61 -11.01 -18.48
CA THR A 602 -13.64 -9.97 -18.48
C THR A 602 -14.29 -9.82 -17.10
N MET A 603 -14.95 -8.69 -16.89
CA MET A 603 -15.82 -8.41 -15.74
C MET A 603 -17.27 -8.61 -16.17
N THR A 604 -18.15 -8.99 -15.24
CA THR A 604 -19.58 -8.92 -15.50
C THR A 604 -20.04 -7.45 -15.55
N PRO A 605 -21.18 -7.14 -16.20
CA PRO A 605 -21.75 -5.80 -16.13
C PRO A 605 -22.00 -5.31 -14.70
N ALA A 606 -22.39 -6.21 -13.79
CA ALA A 606 -22.58 -5.90 -12.38
C ALA A 606 -21.26 -5.56 -11.67
N ASP A 607 -20.18 -6.30 -11.97
CA ASP A 607 -18.84 -6.04 -11.45
C ASP A 607 -18.31 -4.67 -11.90
N PHE A 608 -18.44 -4.35 -13.20
CA PHE A 608 -18.02 -3.03 -13.69
C PHE A 608 -18.86 -1.89 -13.11
N GLY A 609 -20.17 -2.10 -12.95
CA GLY A 609 -21.03 -1.15 -12.26
C GLY A 609 -20.62 -0.92 -10.78
N ALA A 610 -20.16 -1.96 -10.09
CA ALA A 610 -19.61 -1.83 -8.74
C ALA A 610 -18.29 -1.03 -8.73
N VAL A 611 -17.42 -1.22 -9.72
CA VAL A 611 -16.19 -0.41 -9.89
C VAL A 611 -16.54 1.07 -10.12
N ALA A 612 -17.51 1.37 -10.97
CA ALA A 612 -17.97 2.73 -11.22
C ALA A 612 -18.51 3.42 -9.94
N ARG A 613 -19.36 2.72 -9.17
CA ARG A 613 -19.83 3.23 -7.86
C ARG A 613 -18.69 3.41 -6.88
N ARG A 614 -17.69 2.52 -6.89
CA ARG A 614 -16.50 2.65 -6.04
C ARG A 614 -15.68 3.89 -6.40
N ALA A 615 -15.52 4.21 -7.69
CA ALA A 615 -14.85 5.44 -8.12
C ALA A 615 -15.57 6.69 -7.59
N LEU A 616 -16.90 6.74 -7.67
CA LEU A 616 -17.70 7.83 -7.08
C LEU A 616 -17.52 7.93 -5.56
N ALA A 617 -17.55 6.79 -4.86
CA ALA A 617 -17.34 6.74 -3.41
C ALA A 617 -15.94 7.26 -3.02
N ARG A 618 -14.90 6.91 -3.79
CA ARG A 618 -13.53 7.41 -3.60
C ARG A 618 -13.42 8.91 -3.87
N ALA A 619 -14.15 9.44 -4.85
CA ALA A 619 -14.20 10.88 -5.12
C ALA A 619 -14.80 11.65 -3.92
N ARG A 620 -15.88 11.13 -3.33
CA ARG A 620 -16.46 11.69 -2.10
C ARG A 620 -15.47 11.68 -0.94
N SER A 621 -14.83 10.55 -0.68
CA SER A 621 -13.85 10.44 0.41
C SER A 621 -12.64 11.36 0.22
N ALA A 622 -12.17 11.54 -1.02
CA ALA A 622 -11.07 12.45 -1.33
C ALA A 622 -11.43 13.91 -1.03
N ALA A 623 -12.62 14.35 -1.42
CA ALA A 623 -13.09 15.71 -1.15
C ALA A 623 -13.26 15.99 0.35
N VAL A 624 -13.78 15.02 1.13
CA VAL A 624 -13.86 15.16 2.60
C VAL A 624 -12.47 15.30 3.22
N ALA A 625 -11.49 14.52 2.76
CA ALA A 625 -10.12 14.62 3.25
C ALA A 625 -9.47 15.97 2.93
N GLU A 626 -9.71 16.49 1.72
CA GLU A 626 -9.20 17.79 1.30
C GLU A 626 -9.81 18.94 2.11
N GLN A 627 -11.13 18.91 2.35
CA GLN A 627 -11.80 19.90 3.21
C GLN A 627 -11.30 19.85 4.65
N ALA A 628 -11.06 18.66 5.20
CA ALA A 628 -10.48 18.50 6.54
C ALA A 628 -9.06 19.12 6.59
N ALA A 629 -8.23 18.85 5.59
CA ALA A 629 -6.89 19.43 5.49
C ALA A 629 -6.91 20.97 5.37
N GLN A 630 -7.85 21.52 4.60
CA GLN A 630 -8.03 22.98 4.45
C GLN A 630 -8.52 23.64 5.75
N LYS A 631 -9.46 23.02 6.47
CA LYS A 631 -9.93 23.52 7.77
C LYS A 631 -8.82 23.56 8.81
N SER A 632 -8.01 22.51 8.89
CA SER A 632 -6.85 22.48 9.78
C SER A 632 -5.81 23.55 9.43
N ALA A 633 -5.67 23.90 8.15
CA ALA A 633 -4.81 25.00 7.71
C ALA A 633 -5.42 26.40 8.00
N GLY A 634 -6.74 26.54 7.92
CA GLY A 634 -7.46 27.80 8.12
C GLY A 634 -7.67 28.18 9.59
N GLN A 635 -7.89 27.22 10.49
CA GLN A 635 -7.97 27.48 11.94
C GLN A 635 -6.64 28.00 12.49
N GLY A 636 -5.50 27.59 11.92
CA GLY A 636 -4.19 28.18 12.23
C GLY A 636 -4.02 29.63 11.79
N ALA A 637 -4.91 30.15 10.93
CA ALA A 637 -4.86 31.53 10.42
C ALA A 637 -5.85 32.47 11.12
N SER A 638 -7.00 31.99 11.62
CA SER A 638 -8.03 32.82 12.28
C SER A 638 -7.65 33.21 13.72
N ASP A 639 -6.96 32.34 14.45
CA ASP A 639 -6.48 32.63 15.82
C ASP A 639 -5.36 33.69 15.85
N GLY A 640 -4.79 34.05 14.69
CA GLY A 640 -3.77 35.09 14.56
C GLY A 640 -4.30 36.51 14.33
N THR A 641 -5.61 36.69 14.15
CA THR A 641 -6.19 37.99 13.72
C THR A 641 -7.03 38.73 14.75
N ASP A 642 -7.31 38.15 15.92
CA ASP A 642 -8.23 38.75 16.89
C ASP A 642 -7.53 39.52 18.04
N ASN A 643 -6.20 39.67 18.01
CA ASN A 643 -5.43 40.31 19.08
C ASN A 643 -4.76 41.64 18.69
N GLN A 644 -5.34 42.39 17.74
CA GLN A 644 -4.84 43.72 17.33
C GLN A 644 -5.88 44.86 17.43
N ARG A 645 -6.94 44.72 18.24
CA ARG A 645 -7.79 45.86 18.63
C ARG A 645 -8.07 45.81 20.12
N GLY A 646 -7.21 46.47 20.89
CA GLY A 646 -7.37 46.73 22.32
C GLY A 646 -6.39 47.80 22.74
#